data_AF-A0A7Y8LLD0-F1
#
_entry.id   AF-A0A7Y8LLD0-F1
#
_cell.length_a   1.000
_cell.length_b   1.000
_cell.length_c   1.000
_cell.angle_alpha   90.00
_cell.angle_beta   90.00
_cell.angle_gamma   90.00
#
_symmetry.space_group_name_H-M   'P 1'
#
loop_
_entity.id
_entity.type
_entity.pdbx_description
1 polymer ?
#
loop_
_entity_poly.entity_id
_entity_poly.type
_entity_poly.pdbx_seq_one_letter_code
_entity_poly.pdbx_strand_id
1 'polypeptide(L)'
;MSNLTKLIDYGQSYWLDNLTRSMIKSGELKKRITKEGLRGQTSNPAIFHKAISEGADYSKQIEKLAKEGKSVLEIYDAITIKDVQDACDLFNSVYESSNGVDGYVSLEVSPYLAHNTETTLSEARRLFTAVNRPNCHIKIPGTPAGLAAIEQALYEGINVNITLLFSIKAYEDVAQAYINALERRLSEGKSVDKIASVASFFLSRIDVLTDQLLGHLINPIKDFGDLPRPEHLLGKTAIASAKLAYQSYLKIFSGERWEKLAAAGAKVQRPLWASTSTKDPLYIDTKYVEPLIGYNTVNTLPEVTIAAFAHHGKLEENTILKNVDEASQVHVNLKKLGIDIDLVTTQLTNDGVQKFIEPFDKLMKKLAQERLKYIEDKAGTQKFFYGKSESSVKAALSSLNDKQFTRRLFAKDSYLWKDDPKVSAAIKNRLGWLEVEDFMNRVDEINEFVNNVRSDKYTSVVLLGMGGSSLCPEVALQTFGVKRGFLKLFVLDNTSPESVKHVESQIDLNKALFIVASKSGSTIESNSFYKYFYNLYEEKKIENAGKHFIAITDSKTSLEQEARSKNFRYVFTNPEDYGGRYSALSFFGLVPMALIGINIKEILNSAFRMKQTCSPFIPSDVNPAVSLGVFLGINQKLGKDKVTFVLSNSIKSFGLWVEQLIAESTGKEGVGILPVEGETLGSKEQYGNDRVFVYMFIKKEKDPTIEKKLTALELAGYPVVRIMLPDVYALGGEFLRWEIATATSCAVVGVNPFDEPNVSESKKNTNDLLAEWKQNGSFAESSPLVKSDSISVHADLSLNLTGKSAKDFLNKFFKLTNSSDYISFLAYFHHTPEREKQLQLVRNQLSKKYKTATTIGYGPRYLHSTGQLHKGGPNKGLYILLTADTDLQIPIPGSGYDFATLQHAQALGDFRSLLNKDRRVIRIHIAGDLDKGLKSIAALLR
;
A
#
# COMPACT_ATOMS: atom_id res chain seq x y z
N MET A 1 27.83 -47.21 -16.34
CA MET A 1 27.55 -46.19 -15.31
C MET A 1 28.10 -44.86 -15.81
N SER A 2 27.34 -43.77 -15.70
CA SER A 2 27.82 -42.43 -16.08
C SER A 2 28.87 -41.93 -15.08
N ASN A 3 29.67 -40.94 -15.48
CA ASN A 3 30.61 -40.28 -14.56
C ASN A 3 29.91 -39.67 -13.34
N LEU A 4 28.65 -39.25 -13.49
CA LEU A 4 27.82 -38.73 -12.40
C LEU A 4 27.49 -39.78 -11.35
N THR A 5 27.19 -41.02 -11.75
CA THR A 5 26.93 -42.10 -10.79
C THR A 5 28.21 -42.46 -10.03
N LYS A 6 29.35 -42.51 -10.73
CA LYS A 6 30.65 -42.79 -10.11
C LYS A 6 31.11 -41.68 -9.14
N LEU A 7 30.71 -40.42 -9.35
CA LEU A 7 31.06 -39.30 -8.48
C LEU A 7 30.67 -39.55 -7.01
N ILE A 8 29.58 -40.29 -6.80
CA ILE A 8 29.10 -40.72 -5.47
C ILE A 8 30.13 -41.62 -4.78
N ASP A 9 30.79 -42.50 -5.54
CA ASP A 9 31.82 -43.41 -5.01
C ASP A 9 33.06 -42.62 -4.54
N TYR A 10 33.29 -41.42 -5.08
CA TYR A 10 34.32 -40.46 -4.63
C TYR A 10 33.84 -39.55 -3.48
N GLY A 11 32.67 -39.84 -2.89
CA GLY A 11 32.13 -39.15 -1.73
C GLY A 11 31.50 -37.78 -2.02
N GLN A 12 31.26 -37.44 -3.30
CA GLN A 12 30.57 -36.22 -3.70
C GLN A 12 29.19 -36.52 -4.30
N SER A 13 28.15 -35.97 -3.70
CA SER A 13 26.79 -36.07 -4.23
C SER A 13 26.52 -34.96 -5.23
N TYR A 14 25.98 -35.27 -6.41
CA TYR A 14 25.52 -34.24 -7.32
C TYR A 14 24.02 -33.97 -7.15
N TRP A 15 23.67 -32.70 -7.06
CA TRP A 15 22.30 -32.20 -6.98
C TRP A 15 21.96 -31.42 -8.24
N LEU A 16 20.67 -31.29 -8.53
CA LEU A 16 20.18 -30.54 -9.68
C LEU A 16 19.76 -29.12 -9.25
N ASP A 17 20.32 -28.09 -9.89
CA ASP A 17 19.93 -26.68 -9.68
C ASP A 17 18.80 -26.25 -10.62
N ASN A 18 17.70 -26.98 -10.57
CA ASN A 18 16.48 -26.73 -11.34
C ASN A 18 15.31 -27.46 -10.65
N LEU A 19 14.09 -26.93 -10.72
CA LEU A 19 12.87 -27.61 -10.27
C LEU A 19 11.69 -27.12 -11.11
N THR A 20 11.09 -28.04 -11.88
CA THR A 20 9.90 -27.73 -12.67
C THR A 20 8.86 -28.82 -12.53
N ARG A 21 7.58 -28.42 -12.53
CA ARG A 21 6.44 -29.33 -12.54
C ARG A 21 6.43 -30.27 -13.76
N SER A 22 6.87 -29.79 -14.91
CA SER A 22 7.00 -30.61 -16.13
C SER A 22 7.93 -31.80 -15.89
N MET A 23 9.11 -31.55 -15.32
CA MET A 23 10.10 -32.59 -15.00
C MET A 23 9.58 -33.64 -14.01
N ILE A 24 8.75 -33.23 -13.06
CA ILE A 24 8.08 -34.13 -12.11
C ILE A 24 7.05 -35.00 -12.84
N LYS A 25 6.12 -34.37 -13.56
CA LYS A 25 4.97 -35.05 -14.18
C LYS A 25 5.34 -35.93 -15.38
N SER A 26 6.37 -35.55 -16.13
CA SER A 26 6.86 -36.35 -17.28
C SER A 26 7.59 -37.63 -16.85
N GLY A 27 7.93 -37.75 -15.56
CA GLY A 27 8.76 -38.83 -15.03
C GLY A 27 10.27 -38.63 -15.25
N GLU A 28 10.69 -37.49 -15.81
CA GLU A 28 12.10 -37.15 -16.00
C GLU A 28 12.85 -37.11 -14.66
N LEU A 29 12.30 -36.46 -13.63
CA LEU A 29 12.95 -36.39 -12.31
C LEU A 29 13.18 -37.80 -11.74
N LYS A 30 12.14 -38.65 -11.81
CA LYS A 30 12.23 -40.06 -11.37
C LYS A 30 13.29 -40.83 -12.16
N LYS A 31 13.41 -40.60 -13.47
CA LYS A 31 14.46 -41.20 -14.30
C LYS A 31 15.84 -40.75 -13.84
N ARG A 32 16.07 -39.45 -13.60
CA ARG A 32 17.37 -38.93 -13.14
C ARG A 32 17.77 -39.51 -11.78
N ILE A 33 16.81 -39.62 -10.85
CA ILE A 33 17.01 -40.25 -9.54
C ILE A 33 17.43 -41.71 -9.68
N THR A 34 16.69 -42.49 -10.47
CA THR A 34 16.86 -43.95 -10.52
C THR A 34 17.95 -44.43 -11.48
N LYS A 35 18.26 -43.67 -12.55
CA LYS A 35 19.16 -44.10 -13.62
C LYS A 35 20.43 -43.27 -13.76
N GLU A 36 20.44 -42.03 -13.29
CA GLU A 36 21.58 -41.12 -13.47
C GLU A 36 22.35 -40.88 -12.16
N GLY A 37 21.76 -41.21 -11.02
CA GLY A 37 22.37 -41.11 -9.69
C GLY A 37 22.07 -39.79 -8.98
N LEU A 38 21.02 -39.06 -9.38
CA LEU A 38 20.69 -37.76 -8.79
C LEU A 38 20.37 -37.89 -7.30
N ARG A 39 21.05 -37.11 -6.44
CA ARG A 39 20.97 -37.25 -4.98
C ARG A 39 20.23 -36.13 -4.25
N GLY A 40 19.83 -35.08 -4.94
CA GLY A 40 19.04 -34.00 -4.37
C GLY A 40 18.75 -32.89 -5.37
N GLN A 41 18.03 -31.88 -4.94
CA GLN A 41 17.56 -30.81 -5.82
C GLN A 41 17.45 -29.47 -5.10
N THR A 42 17.84 -28.39 -5.77
CA THR A 42 17.67 -27.02 -5.28
C THR A 42 16.70 -26.24 -6.15
N SER A 43 15.93 -25.37 -5.49
CA SER A 43 15.18 -24.31 -6.14
C SER A 43 15.71 -22.93 -5.70
N ASN A 44 15.31 -21.90 -6.43
CA ASN A 44 15.51 -20.49 -6.11
C ASN A 44 14.45 -19.65 -6.86
N PRO A 45 14.29 -18.35 -6.55
CA PRO A 45 13.28 -17.52 -7.22
C PRO A 45 13.42 -17.43 -8.75
N ALA A 46 14.64 -17.48 -9.30
CA ALA A 46 14.85 -17.43 -10.75
C ALA A 46 14.38 -18.71 -11.45
N ILE A 47 14.59 -19.87 -10.82
CA ILE A 47 14.10 -21.17 -11.30
C ILE A 47 12.57 -21.17 -11.35
N PHE A 48 11.90 -20.76 -10.24
CA PHE A 48 10.44 -20.70 -10.22
C PHE A 48 9.88 -19.64 -11.16
N HIS A 49 10.52 -18.48 -11.26
CA HIS A 49 10.16 -17.46 -12.24
C HIS A 49 10.14 -18.03 -13.64
N LYS A 50 11.24 -18.69 -14.06
CA LYS A 50 11.33 -19.30 -15.39
C LYS A 50 10.24 -20.38 -15.58
N ALA A 51 10.12 -21.29 -14.61
CA ALA A 51 9.17 -22.40 -14.70
C ALA A 51 7.72 -21.93 -14.81
N ILE A 52 7.31 -20.96 -13.99
CA ILE A 52 5.94 -20.46 -13.92
C ILE A 52 5.62 -19.53 -15.10
N SER A 53 6.59 -18.71 -15.53
CA SER A 53 6.40 -17.76 -16.64
C SER A 53 6.34 -18.44 -18.01
N GLU A 54 7.10 -19.52 -18.22
CA GLU A 54 7.24 -20.20 -19.52
C GLU A 54 6.36 -21.46 -19.64
N GLY A 55 5.93 -22.05 -18.52
CA GLY A 55 5.24 -23.35 -18.49
C GLY A 55 3.71 -23.28 -18.45
N ALA A 56 3.02 -23.98 -19.36
CA ALA A 56 1.57 -24.14 -19.34
C ALA A 56 1.04 -24.97 -18.15
N ASP A 57 1.93 -25.69 -17.44
CA ASP A 57 1.59 -26.62 -16.35
C ASP A 57 1.04 -25.96 -15.08
N TYR A 58 1.18 -24.63 -14.96
CA TYR A 58 0.74 -23.86 -13.79
C TYR A 58 -0.59 -23.14 -14.03
N SER A 59 -0.94 -22.84 -15.27
CA SER A 59 -2.07 -21.96 -15.62
C SER A 59 -3.40 -22.43 -15.03
N LYS A 60 -3.71 -23.73 -15.10
CA LYS A 60 -4.97 -24.29 -14.54
C LYS A 60 -5.03 -24.17 -13.01
N GLN A 61 -3.90 -24.34 -12.32
CA GLN A 61 -3.87 -24.18 -10.86
C GLN A 61 -3.98 -22.71 -10.46
N ILE A 62 -3.27 -21.82 -11.17
CA ILE A 62 -3.36 -20.36 -10.96
C ILE A 62 -4.80 -19.89 -11.17
N GLU A 63 -5.44 -20.30 -12.26
CA GLU A 63 -6.85 -19.98 -12.55
C GLU A 63 -7.77 -20.45 -11.42
N LYS A 64 -7.65 -21.72 -11.01
CA LYS A 64 -8.47 -22.28 -9.93
C LYS A 64 -8.31 -21.47 -8.64
N LEU A 65 -7.08 -21.26 -8.19
CA LEU A 65 -6.79 -20.54 -6.93
C LEU A 65 -7.22 -19.06 -7.00
N ALA A 66 -7.02 -18.41 -8.16
CA ALA A 66 -7.49 -17.04 -8.36
C ALA A 66 -9.02 -16.95 -8.28
N LYS A 67 -9.75 -17.90 -8.87
CA LYS A 67 -11.22 -17.98 -8.79
C LYS A 67 -11.73 -18.25 -7.37
N GLU A 68 -10.96 -19.00 -6.58
CA GLU A 68 -11.17 -19.24 -5.14
C GLU A 68 -10.84 -18.00 -4.28
N GLY A 69 -10.32 -16.91 -4.86
CA GLY A 69 -10.03 -15.67 -4.16
C GLY A 69 -8.69 -15.66 -3.42
N LYS A 70 -7.78 -16.60 -3.73
CA LYS A 70 -6.45 -16.64 -3.15
C LYS A 70 -5.62 -15.43 -3.56
N SER A 71 -4.83 -14.89 -2.64
CA SER A 71 -3.86 -13.82 -2.88
C SER A 71 -2.69 -14.33 -3.74
N VAL A 72 -1.88 -13.41 -4.27
CA VAL A 72 -0.70 -13.77 -5.08
C VAL A 72 0.30 -14.61 -4.29
N LEU A 73 0.52 -14.28 -3.00
CA LEU A 73 1.40 -15.04 -2.13
C LEU A 73 0.85 -16.44 -1.84
N GLU A 74 -0.45 -16.57 -1.56
CA GLU A 74 -1.07 -17.89 -1.38
C GLU A 74 -0.98 -18.75 -2.66
N ILE A 75 -1.09 -18.13 -3.85
CA ILE A 75 -0.90 -18.83 -5.13
C ILE A 75 0.55 -19.28 -5.28
N TYR A 76 1.51 -18.39 -5.00
CA TYR A 76 2.94 -18.71 -5.03
C TYR A 76 3.27 -19.88 -4.08
N ASP A 77 2.81 -19.82 -2.83
CA ASP A 77 3.01 -20.86 -1.83
C ASP A 77 2.38 -22.18 -2.29
N ALA A 78 1.13 -22.17 -2.72
CA ALA A 78 0.42 -23.38 -3.16
C ALA A 78 1.09 -24.07 -4.36
N ILE A 79 1.80 -23.32 -5.20
CA ILE A 79 2.57 -23.87 -6.33
C ILE A 79 3.90 -24.43 -5.84
N THR A 80 4.70 -23.59 -5.17
CA THR A 80 6.08 -23.94 -4.78
C THR A 80 6.13 -25.04 -3.74
N ILE A 81 5.25 -25.01 -2.73
CA ILE A 81 5.14 -26.06 -1.71
C ILE A 81 4.74 -27.38 -2.36
N LYS A 82 3.77 -27.38 -3.28
CA LYS A 82 3.30 -28.61 -3.93
C LYS A 82 4.40 -29.25 -4.78
N ASP A 83 5.12 -28.46 -5.55
CA ASP A 83 6.21 -28.97 -6.39
C ASP A 83 7.36 -29.50 -5.53
N VAL A 84 7.66 -28.86 -4.40
CA VAL A 84 8.67 -29.35 -3.44
C VAL A 84 8.20 -30.62 -2.74
N GLN A 85 6.94 -30.74 -2.34
CA GLN A 85 6.36 -31.96 -1.79
C GLN A 85 6.48 -33.13 -2.77
N ASP A 86 6.10 -32.92 -4.02
CA ASP A 86 6.16 -33.97 -5.05
C ASP A 86 7.60 -34.39 -5.35
N ALA A 87 8.53 -33.44 -5.37
CA ALA A 87 9.94 -33.75 -5.50
C ALA A 87 10.46 -34.52 -4.27
N CYS A 88 10.12 -34.09 -3.05
CA CYS A 88 10.48 -34.80 -1.81
C CYS A 88 9.99 -36.24 -1.83
N ASP A 89 8.74 -36.48 -2.27
CA ASP A 89 8.15 -37.82 -2.36
C ASP A 89 8.91 -38.70 -3.35
N LEU A 90 9.37 -38.14 -4.48
CA LEU A 90 10.22 -38.86 -5.44
C LEU A 90 11.63 -39.15 -4.91
N PHE A 91 12.20 -38.24 -4.10
CA PHE A 91 13.51 -38.42 -3.47
C PHE A 91 13.48 -39.27 -2.20
N ASN A 92 12.31 -39.63 -1.67
CA ASN A 92 12.20 -40.37 -0.41
C ASN A 92 12.98 -41.70 -0.44
N SER A 93 13.01 -42.41 -1.56
CA SER A 93 13.81 -43.63 -1.69
C SER A 93 15.32 -43.39 -1.54
N VAL A 94 15.81 -42.24 -2.00
CA VAL A 94 17.22 -41.84 -1.81
C VAL A 94 17.46 -41.42 -0.37
N TYR A 95 16.52 -40.69 0.22
CA TYR A 95 16.58 -40.29 1.62
C TYR A 95 16.67 -41.49 2.56
N GLU A 96 15.81 -42.49 2.39
CA GLU A 96 15.83 -43.72 3.20
C GLU A 96 17.10 -44.55 2.97
N SER A 97 17.44 -44.83 1.70
CA SER A 97 18.62 -45.66 1.38
C SER A 97 19.96 -45.04 1.78
N SER A 98 20.02 -43.72 1.89
CA SER A 98 21.21 -42.99 2.36
C SER A 98 21.17 -42.67 3.86
N ASN A 99 20.19 -43.20 4.61
CA ASN A 99 19.97 -42.89 6.02
C ASN A 99 19.90 -41.36 6.30
N GLY A 100 19.23 -40.62 5.42
CA GLY A 100 19.09 -39.18 5.48
C GLY A 100 20.38 -38.40 5.25
N VAL A 101 21.37 -38.97 4.57
CA VAL A 101 22.53 -38.24 4.05
C VAL A 101 22.13 -37.47 2.79
N ASP A 102 21.37 -38.07 1.88
CA ASP A 102 20.92 -37.47 0.62
C ASP A 102 19.38 -37.50 0.50
N GLY A 103 18.85 -37.19 -0.69
CA GLY A 103 17.43 -37.19 -0.99
C GLY A 103 16.71 -35.91 -0.61
N TYR A 104 17.43 -34.79 -0.47
CA TYR A 104 16.86 -33.51 -0.05
C TYR A 104 16.39 -32.63 -1.20
N VAL A 105 15.31 -31.89 -0.96
CA VAL A 105 14.82 -30.83 -1.85
C VAL A 105 14.77 -29.51 -1.09
N SER A 106 15.35 -28.45 -1.67
CA SER A 106 15.42 -27.13 -1.00
C SER A 106 14.32 -26.16 -1.46
N LEU A 107 13.63 -25.53 -0.51
CA LEU A 107 12.70 -24.41 -0.70
C LEU A 107 13.22 -23.16 0.01
N GLU A 108 13.27 -22.03 -0.67
CA GLU A 108 13.88 -20.81 -0.15
C GLU A 108 12.87 -19.88 0.53
N VAL A 109 13.28 -19.24 1.63
CA VAL A 109 12.53 -18.14 2.25
C VAL A 109 12.50 -16.92 1.33
N SER A 110 11.58 -15.99 1.54
CA SER A 110 11.56 -14.74 0.77
C SER A 110 12.91 -13.99 0.87
N PRO A 111 13.52 -13.55 -0.26
CA PRO A 111 14.83 -12.89 -0.25
C PRO A 111 14.84 -11.56 0.50
N TYR A 112 13.67 -10.95 0.68
CA TYR A 112 13.48 -9.72 1.46
C TYR A 112 13.66 -9.89 2.97
N LEU A 113 13.64 -11.13 3.47
CA LEU A 113 13.80 -11.41 4.90
C LEU A 113 15.27 -11.59 5.29
N ALA A 114 16.20 -11.61 4.32
CA ALA A 114 17.60 -11.95 4.50
C ALA A 114 18.34 -11.09 5.56
N HIS A 115 17.81 -9.94 5.96
CA HIS A 115 18.39 -9.06 6.98
C HIS A 115 17.54 -8.92 8.25
N ASN A 116 16.55 -9.81 8.46
CA ASN A 116 15.67 -9.80 9.63
C ASN A 116 15.50 -11.22 10.20
N THR A 117 16.10 -11.44 11.37
CA THR A 117 16.15 -12.74 12.06
C THR A 117 14.76 -13.31 12.36
N GLU A 118 13.91 -12.55 13.04
CA GLU A 118 12.60 -13.04 13.50
C GLU A 118 11.68 -13.41 12.35
N THR A 119 11.60 -12.57 11.33
CA THR A 119 10.75 -12.82 10.17
C THR A 119 11.28 -13.97 9.31
N THR A 120 12.60 -14.11 9.17
CA THR A 120 13.22 -15.26 8.50
C THR A 120 12.87 -16.58 9.21
N LEU A 121 13.02 -16.60 10.53
CA LEU A 121 12.74 -17.79 11.35
C LEU A 121 11.25 -18.16 11.32
N SER A 122 10.36 -17.17 11.44
CA SER A 122 8.92 -17.39 11.31
C SER A 122 8.55 -17.99 9.96
N GLU A 123 9.14 -17.49 8.88
CA GLU A 123 8.91 -18.02 7.53
C GLU A 123 9.49 -19.42 7.36
N ALA A 124 10.67 -19.69 7.89
CA ALA A 124 11.28 -21.02 7.85
C ALA A 124 10.41 -22.07 8.55
N ARG A 125 9.88 -21.77 9.75
CA ARG A 125 8.93 -22.62 10.47
C ARG A 125 7.67 -22.87 9.65
N ARG A 126 7.09 -21.82 9.08
CA ARG A 126 5.87 -21.88 8.27
C ARG A 126 6.07 -22.78 7.04
N LEU A 127 7.13 -22.56 6.27
CA LEU A 127 7.42 -23.33 5.06
C LEU A 127 7.75 -24.79 5.38
N PHE A 128 8.57 -25.06 6.40
CA PHE A 128 8.90 -26.43 6.79
C PHE A 128 7.66 -27.21 7.23
N THR A 129 6.81 -26.57 8.03
CA THR A 129 5.52 -27.15 8.46
C THR A 129 4.58 -27.37 7.28
N ALA A 130 4.52 -26.44 6.33
CA ALA A 130 3.62 -26.56 5.19
C ALA A 130 4.07 -27.61 4.18
N VAL A 131 5.38 -27.76 3.95
CA VAL A 131 5.93 -28.84 3.12
C VAL A 131 5.71 -30.19 3.80
N ASN A 132 5.94 -30.28 5.11
CA ASN A 132 5.72 -31.48 5.93
C ASN A 132 6.35 -32.75 5.31
N ARG A 133 7.65 -32.67 5.01
CA ARG A 133 8.47 -33.80 4.56
C ARG A 133 9.83 -33.77 5.27
N PRO A 134 10.31 -34.92 5.77
CA PRO A 134 11.56 -34.96 6.55
C PRO A 134 12.80 -34.65 5.69
N ASN A 135 12.71 -34.84 4.38
CA ASN A 135 13.75 -34.56 3.40
C ASN A 135 13.59 -33.18 2.71
N CYS A 136 12.85 -32.25 3.32
CA CYS A 136 12.85 -30.87 2.90
C CYS A 136 13.98 -30.09 3.58
N HIS A 137 14.71 -29.28 2.81
CA HIS A 137 15.55 -28.21 3.33
C HIS A 137 14.84 -26.87 3.19
N ILE A 138 14.83 -26.06 4.25
CA ILE A 138 14.56 -24.63 4.11
C ILE A 138 15.86 -23.93 3.78
N LYS A 139 15.87 -23.16 2.70
CA LYS A 139 17.03 -22.42 2.25
C LYS A 139 17.03 -21.03 2.86
N ILE A 140 18.07 -20.72 3.64
CA ILE A 140 18.22 -19.45 4.38
C ILE A 140 19.55 -18.80 3.99
N PRO A 141 19.58 -17.52 3.59
CA PRO A 141 20.83 -16.79 3.35
C PRO A 141 21.73 -16.74 4.60
N GLY A 142 23.02 -17.06 4.44
CA GLY A 142 24.05 -16.97 5.48
C GLY A 142 24.54 -15.54 5.73
N THR A 143 23.63 -14.57 5.77
CA THR A 143 23.95 -13.19 6.16
C THR A 143 24.16 -13.10 7.68
N PRO A 144 24.77 -12.01 8.20
CA PRO A 144 24.91 -11.82 9.64
C PRO A 144 23.58 -11.93 10.42
N ALA A 145 22.48 -11.40 9.89
CA ALA A 145 21.16 -11.52 10.51
C ALA A 145 20.55 -12.93 10.35
N GLY A 146 20.88 -13.63 9.26
CA GLY A 146 20.44 -14.99 8.99
C GLY A 146 21.03 -16.02 9.96
N LEU A 147 22.25 -15.80 10.47
CA LEU A 147 22.94 -16.73 11.39
C LEU A 147 22.10 -17.12 12.61
N ALA A 148 21.51 -16.14 13.30
CA ALA A 148 20.67 -16.40 14.47
C ALA A 148 19.40 -17.18 14.10
N ALA A 149 18.80 -16.91 12.95
CA ALA A 149 17.63 -17.65 12.46
C ALA A 149 18.00 -19.08 12.08
N ILE A 150 19.17 -19.29 11.48
CA ILE A 150 19.71 -20.60 11.11
C ILE A 150 19.95 -21.45 12.35
N GLU A 151 20.68 -20.94 13.35
CA GLU A 151 20.98 -21.67 14.58
C GLU A 151 19.67 -22.09 15.28
N GLN A 152 18.72 -21.15 15.38
CA GLN A 152 17.44 -21.42 16.02
C GLN A 152 16.59 -22.42 15.24
N ALA A 153 16.53 -22.33 13.90
CA ALA A 153 15.79 -23.28 13.07
C ALA A 153 16.36 -24.70 13.18
N LEU A 154 17.69 -24.85 13.13
CA LEU A 154 18.36 -26.13 13.30
C LEU A 154 18.12 -26.70 14.70
N TYR A 155 18.19 -25.87 15.74
CA TYR A 155 17.85 -26.27 17.09
C TYR A 155 16.40 -26.74 17.21
N GLU A 156 15.46 -26.18 16.43
CA GLU A 156 14.04 -26.59 16.44
C GLU A 156 13.79 -27.88 15.65
N GLY A 157 14.76 -28.36 14.90
CA GLY A 157 14.63 -29.57 14.11
C GLY A 157 14.38 -29.34 12.62
N ILE A 158 14.53 -28.10 12.15
CA ILE A 158 14.36 -27.74 10.74
C ILE A 158 15.69 -28.00 10.02
N ASN A 159 15.64 -28.76 8.92
CA ASN A 159 16.82 -28.97 8.08
C ASN A 159 17.07 -27.74 7.20
N VAL A 160 18.31 -27.24 7.18
CA VAL A 160 18.63 -25.95 6.56
C VAL A 160 19.67 -26.08 5.45
N ASN A 161 19.34 -25.59 4.26
CA ASN A 161 20.32 -25.28 3.22
C ASN A 161 20.77 -23.83 3.37
N ILE A 162 21.97 -23.61 3.89
CA ILE A 162 22.48 -22.26 4.10
C ILE A 162 23.06 -21.75 2.79
N THR A 163 22.56 -20.63 2.26
CA THR A 163 22.90 -20.12 0.92
C THR A 163 23.63 -18.79 0.94
N LEU A 164 24.15 -18.35 -0.22
CA LEU A 164 24.88 -17.09 -0.41
C LEU A 164 26.16 -16.99 0.43
N LEU A 165 26.89 -18.09 0.56
CA LEU A 165 28.22 -18.09 1.18
C LEU A 165 29.28 -17.83 0.11
N PHE A 166 30.10 -16.79 0.31
CA PHE A 166 31.17 -16.40 -0.60
C PHE A 166 32.55 -16.39 0.05
N SER A 167 32.63 -16.23 1.38
CA SER A 167 33.88 -16.16 2.12
C SER A 167 34.07 -17.37 3.02
N ILE A 168 35.34 -17.70 3.28
CA ILE A 168 35.73 -18.75 4.23
C ILE A 168 35.20 -18.40 5.62
N LYS A 169 35.28 -17.13 6.03
CA LYS A 169 34.77 -16.67 7.31
C LYS A 169 33.26 -16.89 7.47
N ALA A 170 32.47 -16.55 6.45
CA ALA A 170 31.03 -16.78 6.47
C ALA A 170 30.70 -18.28 6.55
N TYR A 171 31.48 -19.13 5.88
CA TYR A 171 31.37 -20.58 6.03
C TYR A 171 31.65 -21.04 7.48
N GLU A 172 32.74 -20.55 8.09
CA GLU A 172 33.09 -20.88 9.47
C GLU A 172 31.99 -20.45 10.46
N ASP A 173 31.41 -19.26 10.28
CA ASP A 173 30.33 -18.76 11.13
C ASP A 173 29.08 -19.63 11.06
N VAL A 174 28.69 -20.10 9.87
CA VAL A 174 27.51 -20.97 9.72
C VAL A 174 27.75 -22.40 10.20
N ALA A 175 28.98 -22.92 10.04
CA ALA A 175 29.36 -24.21 10.58
C ALA A 175 29.38 -24.17 12.12
N GLN A 176 29.81 -23.03 12.69
CA GLN A 176 29.76 -22.82 14.13
C GLN A 176 28.31 -22.74 14.66
N ALA A 177 27.44 -22.00 13.96
CA ALA A 177 26.01 -21.96 14.29
C ALA A 177 25.36 -23.37 14.22
N TYR A 178 25.76 -24.20 13.25
CA TYR A 178 25.30 -25.59 13.16
C TYR A 178 25.71 -26.41 14.38
N ILE A 179 26.98 -26.39 14.76
CA ILE A 179 27.47 -27.11 15.95
C ILE A 179 26.76 -26.62 17.22
N ASN A 180 26.64 -25.30 17.42
CA ASN A 180 25.95 -24.73 18.57
C ASN A 180 24.51 -25.24 18.70
N ALA A 181 23.78 -25.26 17.59
CA ALA A 181 22.41 -25.75 17.56
C ALA A 181 22.32 -27.22 18.00
N LEU A 182 23.22 -28.07 17.50
CA LEU A 182 23.26 -29.49 17.87
C LEU A 182 23.66 -29.72 19.32
N GLU A 183 24.65 -28.97 19.83
CA GLU A 183 25.05 -29.04 21.25
C GLU A 183 23.91 -28.64 22.17
N ARG A 184 23.17 -27.58 21.82
CA ARG A 184 22.00 -27.13 22.58
C ARG A 184 20.87 -28.14 22.54
N ARG A 185 20.66 -28.84 21.41
CA ARG A 185 19.72 -29.95 21.34
C ARG A 185 20.15 -31.10 22.24
N LEU A 186 21.40 -31.52 22.15
CA LEU A 186 21.93 -32.65 22.91
C LEU A 186 21.92 -32.39 24.42
N SER A 187 22.28 -31.18 24.87
CA SER A 187 22.25 -30.81 26.29
C SER A 187 20.85 -30.80 26.90
N GLU A 188 19.82 -30.58 26.07
CA GLU A 188 18.40 -30.64 26.45
C GLU A 188 17.76 -32.02 26.18
N GLY A 189 18.54 -33.04 25.81
CA GLY A 189 18.03 -34.39 25.53
C GLY A 189 17.23 -34.53 24.24
N LYS A 190 17.33 -33.57 23.31
CA LYS A 190 16.69 -33.64 21.98
C LYS A 190 17.58 -34.39 20.99
N SER A 191 16.96 -35.14 20.09
CA SER A 191 17.69 -35.91 19.08
C SER A 191 18.45 -35.04 18.08
N VAL A 192 19.62 -35.48 17.64
CA VAL A 192 20.45 -34.83 16.60
C VAL A 192 20.56 -35.67 15.31
N ASP A 193 20.04 -36.90 15.31
CA ASP A 193 20.16 -37.90 14.23
C ASP A 193 19.52 -37.51 12.88
N LYS A 194 18.45 -36.72 12.95
CA LYS A 194 17.64 -36.29 11.80
C LYS A 194 17.90 -34.86 11.37
N ILE A 195 18.88 -34.19 11.97
CA ILE A 195 19.23 -32.80 11.63
C ILE A 195 20.27 -32.80 10.51
N ALA A 196 19.88 -32.33 9.34
CA ALA A 196 20.74 -32.18 8.19
C ALA A 196 20.89 -30.72 7.79
N SER A 197 22.09 -30.39 7.32
CA SER A 197 22.38 -29.08 6.78
C SER A 197 23.44 -29.18 5.68
N VAL A 198 23.36 -28.24 4.73
CA VAL A 198 24.40 -28.03 3.71
C VAL A 198 24.78 -26.55 3.70
N ALA A 199 26.06 -26.26 3.47
CA ALA A 199 26.59 -24.91 3.38
C ALA A 199 26.92 -24.59 1.91
N SER A 200 25.99 -23.92 1.21
CA SER A 200 26.10 -23.59 -0.22
C SER A 200 27.09 -22.45 -0.46
N PHE A 201 28.34 -22.83 -0.78
CA PHE A 201 29.46 -21.97 -1.12
C PHE A 201 29.50 -21.68 -2.63
N PHE A 202 29.35 -20.40 -3.00
CA PHE A 202 29.19 -19.95 -4.39
C PHE A 202 30.53 -19.73 -5.09
N LEU A 203 30.67 -20.26 -6.30
CA LEU A 203 31.97 -20.28 -6.99
C LEU A 203 32.07 -19.29 -8.14
N SER A 204 31.37 -19.50 -9.25
CA SER A 204 31.63 -18.75 -10.48
C SER A 204 31.51 -17.22 -10.32
N ARG A 205 30.73 -16.75 -9.33
CA ARG A 205 30.58 -15.32 -9.04
C ARG A 205 31.85 -14.70 -8.44
N ILE A 206 32.64 -15.48 -7.69
CA ILE A 206 33.93 -15.06 -7.15
C ILE A 206 34.91 -14.81 -8.29
N ASP A 207 35.04 -15.77 -9.22
CA ASP A 207 35.91 -15.63 -10.38
C ASP A 207 35.45 -14.47 -11.28
N VAL A 208 34.15 -14.32 -11.57
CA VAL A 208 33.66 -13.20 -12.39
C VAL A 208 34.08 -11.83 -11.84
N LEU A 209 33.89 -11.58 -10.54
CA LEU A 209 34.25 -10.28 -9.96
C LEU A 209 35.77 -10.13 -9.81
N THR A 210 36.47 -11.19 -9.41
CA THR A 210 37.93 -11.12 -9.22
C THR A 210 38.67 -11.00 -10.55
N ASP A 211 38.23 -11.71 -11.59
CA ASP A 211 38.81 -11.64 -12.94
C ASP A 211 38.57 -10.28 -13.58
N GLN A 212 37.42 -9.65 -13.30
CA GLN A 212 37.19 -8.26 -13.70
C GLN A 212 38.21 -7.30 -13.05
N LEU A 213 38.45 -7.44 -11.73
CA LEU A 213 39.43 -6.62 -11.01
C LEU A 213 40.86 -6.89 -11.50
N LEU A 214 41.22 -8.15 -11.71
CA LEU A 214 42.51 -8.55 -12.28
C LEU A 214 42.67 -7.99 -13.70
N GLY A 215 41.63 -8.05 -14.53
CA GLY A 215 41.62 -7.52 -15.90
C GLY A 215 41.95 -6.03 -15.97
N HIS A 216 41.54 -5.23 -14.98
CA HIS A 216 41.93 -3.82 -14.88
C HIS A 216 43.42 -3.61 -14.57
N LEU A 217 44.12 -4.63 -14.08
CA LEU A 217 45.55 -4.59 -13.76
C LEU A 217 46.43 -5.17 -14.88
N ILE A 218 45.86 -5.92 -15.83
CA ILE A 218 46.59 -6.50 -16.96
C ILE A 218 47.07 -5.38 -17.88
N ASN A 219 48.37 -5.19 -17.97
CA ASN A 219 49.00 -4.24 -18.87
C ASN A 219 50.27 -4.87 -19.48
N PRO A 220 50.32 -5.10 -20.81
CA PRO A 220 51.44 -5.79 -21.47
C PRO A 220 52.80 -5.10 -21.33
N ILE A 221 52.81 -3.80 -21.00
CA ILE A 221 54.02 -2.95 -20.97
C ILE A 221 54.47 -2.70 -19.51
N LYS A 222 53.66 -3.05 -18.52
CA LYS A 222 53.95 -2.80 -17.11
C LYS A 222 54.91 -3.84 -16.57
N ASP A 223 56.07 -3.41 -16.07
CA ASP A 223 56.96 -4.25 -15.29
C ASP A 223 56.34 -4.49 -13.90
N PHE A 224 56.15 -5.76 -13.55
CA PHE A 224 55.59 -6.17 -12.26
C PHE A 224 56.66 -6.43 -11.20
N GLY A 225 57.96 -6.45 -11.55
CA GLY A 225 59.03 -6.78 -10.60
C GLY A 225 58.74 -8.09 -9.85
N ASP A 226 58.78 -8.04 -8.52
CA ASP A 226 58.48 -9.18 -7.62
C ASP A 226 56.97 -9.42 -7.37
N LEU A 227 56.09 -8.60 -7.95
CA LEU A 227 54.64 -8.78 -7.83
C LEU A 227 54.15 -9.92 -8.72
N PRO A 228 53.12 -10.67 -8.29
CA PRO A 228 52.54 -11.74 -9.11
C PRO A 228 51.88 -11.15 -10.37
N ARG A 229 51.96 -11.84 -11.50
CA ARG A 229 51.30 -11.41 -12.74
C ARG A 229 49.78 -11.63 -12.66
N PRO A 230 48.93 -10.60 -12.90
CA PRO A 230 47.48 -10.71 -12.77
C PRO A 230 46.86 -11.79 -13.69
N GLU A 231 47.33 -11.90 -14.93
CA GLU A 231 46.92 -12.92 -15.91
C GLU A 231 47.12 -14.36 -15.42
N HIS A 232 48.08 -14.61 -14.50
CA HIS A 232 48.29 -15.94 -13.93
C HIS A 232 47.29 -16.30 -12.82
N LEU A 233 46.49 -15.34 -12.35
CA LEU A 233 45.49 -15.52 -11.29
C LEU A 233 44.06 -15.65 -11.82
N LEU A 234 43.85 -15.35 -13.12
CA LEU A 234 42.54 -15.44 -13.75
C LEU A 234 41.91 -16.82 -13.54
N GLY A 235 40.69 -16.82 -13.01
CA GLY A 235 39.88 -17.99 -12.82
C GLY A 235 40.41 -18.97 -11.76
N LYS A 236 41.29 -18.53 -10.85
CA LYS A 236 41.83 -19.39 -9.78
C LYS A 236 41.17 -19.14 -8.43
N THR A 237 40.56 -17.98 -8.23
CA THR A 237 40.12 -17.48 -6.93
C THR A 237 38.99 -18.31 -6.33
N ALA A 238 37.99 -18.69 -7.12
CA ALA A 238 36.84 -19.46 -6.64
C ALA A 238 37.25 -20.86 -6.16
N ILE A 239 38.03 -21.59 -6.96
CA ILE A 239 38.53 -22.92 -6.60
C ILE A 239 39.45 -22.84 -5.38
N ALA A 240 40.35 -21.85 -5.34
CA ALA A 240 41.21 -21.62 -4.19
C ALA A 240 40.39 -21.40 -2.91
N SER A 241 39.36 -20.55 -2.97
CA SER A 241 38.48 -20.25 -1.84
C SER A 241 37.70 -21.48 -1.38
N ALA A 242 37.20 -22.30 -2.33
CA ALA A 242 36.50 -23.55 -2.03
C ALA A 242 37.40 -24.57 -1.32
N LYS A 243 38.65 -24.73 -1.78
CA LYS A 243 39.65 -25.61 -1.16
C LYS A 243 39.95 -25.18 0.27
N LEU A 244 40.13 -23.89 0.50
CA LEU A 244 40.38 -23.34 1.83
C LEU A 244 39.15 -23.47 2.75
N ALA A 245 37.94 -23.24 2.23
CA ALA A 245 36.71 -23.49 2.98
C ALA A 245 36.57 -24.99 3.36
N TYR A 246 36.99 -25.89 2.48
CA TYR A 246 37.04 -27.32 2.78
C TYR A 246 38.09 -27.67 3.85
N GLN A 247 39.21 -26.95 3.94
CA GLN A 247 40.14 -27.10 5.07
C GLN A 247 39.50 -26.65 6.40
N SER A 248 38.79 -25.51 6.41
CA SER A 248 38.03 -25.08 7.59
C SER A 248 36.96 -26.11 7.97
N TYR A 249 36.29 -26.73 6.99
CA TYR A 249 35.36 -27.85 7.21
C TYR A 249 36.02 -29.01 7.95
N LEU A 250 37.14 -29.52 7.46
CA LEU A 250 37.84 -30.64 8.09
C LEU A 250 38.24 -30.31 9.53
N LYS A 251 38.70 -29.08 9.77
CA LYS A 251 39.07 -28.63 11.11
C LYS A 251 37.87 -28.56 12.06
N ILE A 252 36.76 -27.97 11.61
CA ILE A 252 35.58 -27.72 12.44
C ILE A 252 34.85 -29.04 12.79
N PHE A 253 34.74 -29.96 11.83
CA PHE A 253 34.08 -31.26 12.01
C PHE A 253 35.07 -32.36 12.44
N SER A 254 35.97 -32.02 13.35
CA SER A 254 36.93 -32.94 13.98
C SER A 254 37.15 -32.59 15.46
N GLY A 255 37.83 -33.46 16.20
CA GLY A 255 38.14 -33.27 17.61
C GLY A 255 36.96 -33.49 18.56
N GLU A 256 37.24 -33.38 19.86
CA GLU A 256 36.35 -33.81 20.95
C GLU A 256 34.91 -33.25 20.83
N ARG A 257 34.80 -31.97 20.47
CA ARG A 257 33.52 -31.28 20.35
C ARG A 257 32.62 -31.93 19.29
N TRP A 258 33.17 -32.23 18.12
CA TRP A 258 32.43 -32.89 17.05
C TRP A 258 32.22 -34.38 17.34
N GLU A 259 33.24 -35.08 17.82
CA GLU A 259 33.16 -36.51 18.12
C GLU A 259 32.04 -36.85 19.11
N LYS A 260 31.80 -35.98 20.10
CA LYS A 260 30.66 -36.10 21.03
C LYS A 260 29.30 -36.03 20.32
N LEU A 261 29.13 -35.11 19.37
CA LEU A 261 27.90 -34.97 18.58
C LEU A 261 27.72 -36.14 17.61
N ALA A 262 28.80 -36.54 16.93
CA ALA A 262 28.81 -37.66 16.00
C ALA A 262 28.45 -38.98 16.71
N ALA A 263 28.97 -39.22 17.92
CA ALA A 263 28.61 -40.36 18.75
C ALA A 263 27.12 -40.37 19.15
N ALA A 264 26.48 -39.20 19.24
CA ALA A 264 25.04 -39.04 19.43
C ALA A 264 24.21 -39.13 18.13
N GLY A 265 24.86 -39.45 16.99
CA GLY A 265 24.21 -39.65 15.70
C GLY A 265 24.16 -38.41 14.80
N ALA A 266 24.82 -37.30 15.17
CA ALA A 266 24.86 -36.11 14.33
C ALA A 266 25.55 -36.36 12.98
N LYS A 267 25.05 -35.72 11.93
CA LYS A 267 25.64 -35.74 10.58
C LYS A 267 26.46 -34.48 10.36
N VAL A 268 27.55 -34.55 9.59
CA VAL A 268 28.31 -33.35 9.24
C VAL A 268 27.44 -32.38 8.41
N GLN A 269 27.60 -31.07 8.62
CA GLN A 269 27.11 -30.10 7.64
C GLN A 269 28.03 -30.13 6.42
N ARG A 270 27.52 -30.65 5.31
CA ARG A 270 28.34 -30.84 4.10
C ARG A 270 28.57 -29.50 3.38
N PRO A 271 29.80 -29.17 2.96
CA PRO A 271 30.03 -28.12 1.98
C PRO A 271 29.29 -28.45 0.68
N LEU A 272 28.53 -27.48 0.17
CA LEU A 272 27.81 -27.58 -1.09
C LEU A 272 28.37 -26.55 -2.07
N TRP A 273 28.92 -27.00 -3.19
CA TRP A 273 29.42 -26.13 -4.25
C TRP A 273 28.25 -25.64 -5.12
N ALA A 274 28.03 -24.34 -5.12
CA ALA A 274 26.94 -23.68 -5.84
C ALA A 274 27.46 -22.71 -6.91
N SER A 275 26.61 -22.35 -7.87
CA SER A 275 27.00 -21.52 -9.01
C SER A 275 28.20 -22.10 -9.76
N THR A 276 28.10 -23.37 -10.15
CA THR A 276 29.18 -24.19 -10.71
C THR A 276 29.15 -24.31 -12.24
N SER A 277 28.29 -23.54 -12.92
CA SER A 277 28.43 -23.31 -14.36
C SER A 277 29.56 -22.32 -14.63
N THR A 278 30.42 -22.65 -15.58
CA THR A 278 31.37 -21.72 -16.18
C THR A 278 30.66 -20.51 -16.82
N LYS A 279 31.18 -19.30 -16.60
CA LYS A 279 30.65 -18.03 -17.16
C LYS A 279 31.52 -17.44 -18.26
N ASP A 280 32.76 -17.90 -18.36
CA ASP A 280 33.73 -17.50 -19.38
C ASP A 280 33.95 -18.66 -20.35
N PRO A 281 33.69 -18.50 -21.66
CA PRO A 281 33.88 -19.57 -22.65
C PRO A 281 35.34 -20.05 -22.77
N LEU A 282 36.33 -19.30 -22.27
CA LEU A 282 37.74 -19.71 -22.24
C LEU A 282 38.04 -20.79 -21.20
N TYR A 283 37.17 -20.94 -20.20
CA TYR A 283 37.30 -21.95 -19.17
C TYR A 283 36.56 -23.22 -19.58
N ILE A 284 37.12 -24.39 -19.23
CA ILE A 284 36.43 -25.67 -19.44
C ILE A 284 35.09 -25.69 -18.70
N ASP A 285 34.08 -26.33 -19.28
CA ASP A 285 32.71 -26.36 -18.77
C ASP A 285 32.52 -27.23 -17.50
N THR A 286 33.51 -28.07 -17.17
CA THR A 286 33.62 -28.88 -15.94
C THR A 286 34.50 -28.25 -14.85
N LYS A 287 34.97 -27.00 -15.04
CA LYS A 287 35.95 -26.30 -14.17
C LYS A 287 35.62 -26.31 -12.68
N TYR A 288 34.36 -26.18 -12.31
CA TYR A 288 33.92 -26.14 -10.90
C TYR A 288 33.40 -27.49 -10.39
N VAL A 289 33.67 -28.58 -11.12
CA VAL A 289 33.35 -29.95 -10.70
C VAL A 289 34.64 -30.71 -10.42
N GLU A 290 35.50 -30.86 -11.44
CA GLU A 290 36.69 -31.73 -11.36
C GLU A 290 37.66 -31.39 -10.23
N PRO A 291 38.00 -30.10 -9.96
CA PRO A 291 38.97 -29.74 -8.93
C PRO A 291 38.40 -29.78 -7.50
N LEU A 292 37.09 -30.02 -7.35
CA LEU A 292 36.36 -29.89 -6.10
C LEU A 292 35.72 -31.20 -5.65
N ILE A 293 36.11 -32.32 -6.26
CA ILE A 293 35.68 -33.67 -5.87
C ILE A 293 36.31 -33.99 -4.52
N GLY A 294 35.48 -34.39 -3.55
CA GLY A 294 35.94 -34.78 -2.23
C GLY A 294 34.84 -35.35 -1.36
N TYR A 295 35.25 -36.06 -0.31
CA TYR A 295 34.36 -36.74 0.61
C TYR A 295 33.42 -35.80 1.36
N ASN A 296 32.18 -36.24 1.63
CA ASN A 296 31.15 -35.46 2.32
C ASN A 296 30.88 -34.08 1.71
N THR A 297 30.95 -33.97 0.37
CA THR A 297 30.58 -32.74 -0.33
C THR A 297 29.37 -32.93 -1.22
N VAL A 298 28.71 -31.83 -1.53
CA VAL A 298 27.64 -31.77 -2.53
C VAL A 298 28.06 -30.80 -3.63
N ASN A 299 27.72 -31.08 -4.89
CA ASN A 299 27.82 -30.10 -5.96
C ASN A 299 26.44 -29.92 -6.60
N THR A 300 25.85 -28.73 -6.51
CA THR A 300 24.58 -28.44 -7.19
C THR A 300 24.87 -27.93 -8.60
N LEU A 301 24.46 -28.70 -9.59
CA LEU A 301 24.85 -28.54 -10.98
C LEU A 301 23.64 -28.08 -11.82
N PRO A 302 23.81 -27.07 -12.69
CA PRO A 302 22.83 -26.79 -13.73
C PRO A 302 22.90 -27.87 -14.83
N GLU A 303 21.81 -28.03 -15.58
CA GLU A 303 21.68 -29.13 -16.56
C GLU A 303 22.81 -29.20 -17.60
N VAL A 304 23.29 -28.04 -18.05
CA VAL A 304 24.41 -27.96 -19.01
C VAL A 304 25.70 -28.55 -18.44
N THR A 305 25.99 -28.31 -17.16
CA THR A 305 27.18 -28.84 -16.49
C THR A 305 27.01 -30.32 -16.15
N ILE A 306 25.79 -30.77 -15.82
CA ILE A 306 25.47 -32.19 -15.67
C ILE A 306 25.78 -32.93 -16.97
N ALA A 307 25.30 -32.42 -18.12
CA ALA A 307 25.53 -33.02 -19.43
C ALA A 307 27.02 -33.04 -19.80
N ALA A 308 27.74 -31.92 -19.59
CA ALA A 308 29.17 -31.83 -19.84
C ALA A 308 29.97 -32.86 -19.03
N PHE A 309 29.75 -32.89 -17.71
CA PHE A 309 30.48 -33.81 -16.83
C PHE A 309 30.15 -35.28 -17.11
N ALA A 310 28.89 -35.60 -17.43
CA ALA A 310 28.49 -36.94 -17.84
C ALA A 310 29.18 -37.40 -19.14
N HIS A 311 29.40 -36.47 -20.07
CA HIS A 311 30.01 -36.76 -21.37
C HIS A 311 31.54 -36.89 -21.30
N HIS A 312 32.21 -35.94 -20.64
CA HIS A 312 33.68 -35.83 -20.71
C HIS A 312 34.37 -35.37 -19.42
N GLY A 313 33.64 -35.34 -18.29
CA GLY A 313 34.21 -34.99 -17.00
C GLY A 313 35.27 -35.98 -16.53
N LYS A 314 36.32 -35.48 -15.89
CA LYS A 314 37.38 -36.31 -15.30
C LYS A 314 37.09 -36.61 -13.83
N LEU A 315 37.16 -37.88 -13.47
CA LEU A 315 37.01 -38.34 -12.10
C LEU A 315 38.38 -38.61 -11.51
N GLU A 316 38.67 -37.92 -10.42
CA GLU A 316 39.86 -38.15 -9.61
C GLU A 316 39.49 -37.96 -8.14
N GLU A 317 40.03 -38.83 -7.29
CA GLU A 317 39.70 -38.83 -5.87
C GLU A 317 40.32 -37.63 -5.14
N ASN A 318 39.52 -37.00 -4.28
CA ASN A 318 39.96 -35.96 -3.35
C ASN A 318 40.76 -34.82 -4.02
N THR A 319 40.39 -34.41 -5.23
CA THR A 319 41.00 -33.26 -5.92
C THR A 319 40.86 -31.96 -5.13
N ILE A 320 39.86 -31.86 -4.25
CA ILE A 320 39.70 -30.76 -3.29
C ILE A 320 40.90 -30.64 -2.32
N LEU A 321 41.61 -31.74 -2.04
CA LEU A 321 42.77 -31.78 -1.13
C LEU A 321 44.12 -31.54 -1.83
N LYS A 322 44.14 -31.50 -3.16
CA LYS A 322 45.37 -31.27 -3.91
C LYS A 322 45.72 -29.78 -3.94
N ASN A 323 47.01 -29.45 -3.95
CA ASN A 323 47.53 -28.10 -4.16
C ASN A 323 46.89 -27.04 -3.24
N VAL A 324 46.64 -27.38 -1.97
CA VAL A 324 46.04 -26.45 -0.99
C VAL A 324 46.98 -25.27 -0.70
N ASP A 325 48.30 -25.50 -0.65
CA ASP A 325 49.28 -24.43 -0.47
C ASP A 325 49.24 -23.41 -1.64
N GLU A 326 49.05 -23.90 -2.87
CA GLU A 326 48.85 -23.02 -4.03
C GLU A 326 47.56 -22.21 -3.91
N ALA A 327 46.48 -22.81 -3.39
CA ALA A 327 45.23 -22.11 -3.12
C ALA A 327 45.40 -20.99 -2.08
N SER A 328 46.15 -21.23 -1.00
CA SER A 328 46.53 -20.18 -0.05
C SER A 328 47.34 -19.06 -0.72
N GLN A 329 48.28 -19.43 -1.61
CA GLN A 329 49.11 -18.47 -2.31
C GLN A 329 48.32 -17.57 -3.27
N VAL A 330 47.21 -18.04 -3.85
CA VAL A 330 46.31 -17.22 -4.68
C VAL A 330 45.77 -16.03 -3.88
N HIS A 331 45.27 -16.24 -2.67
CA HIS A 331 44.76 -15.16 -1.82
C HIS A 331 45.85 -14.17 -1.42
N VAL A 332 47.04 -14.67 -1.07
CA VAL A 332 48.21 -13.83 -0.77
C VAL A 332 48.60 -12.98 -1.98
N ASN A 333 48.59 -13.56 -3.17
CA ASN A 333 48.95 -12.87 -4.41
C ASN A 333 47.92 -11.82 -4.82
N LEU A 334 46.62 -12.09 -4.65
CA LEU A 334 45.57 -11.09 -4.84
C LEU A 334 45.77 -9.88 -3.93
N LYS A 335 46.07 -10.12 -2.64
CA LYS A 335 46.33 -9.06 -1.67
C LYS A 335 47.55 -8.21 -2.05
N LYS A 336 48.64 -8.84 -2.54
CA LYS A 336 49.82 -8.12 -3.05
C LYS A 336 49.48 -7.22 -4.25
N LEU A 337 48.47 -7.57 -5.03
CA LEU A 337 47.95 -6.77 -6.14
C LEU A 337 46.91 -5.72 -5.71
N GLY A 338 46.66 -5.58 -4.41
CA GLY A 338 45.66 -4.64 -3.87
C GLY A 338 44.22 -5.12 -4.00
N ILE A 339 43.99 -6.39 -4.34
CA ILE A 339 42.65 -7.00 -4.38
C ILE A 339 42.39 -7.69 -3.03
N ASP A 340 41.49 -7.11 -2.24
CA ASP A 340 41.07 -7.67 -0.96
C ASP A 340 39.88 -8.62 -1.15
N ILE A 341 40.10 -9.91 -0.90
CA ILE A 341 39.08 -10.96 -1.07
C ILE A 341 37.92 -10.81 -0.08
N ASP A 342 38.14 -10.21 1.10
CA ASP A 342 37.07 -10.00 2.09
C ASP A 342 36.11 -8.91 1.62
N LEU A 343 36.62 -7.85 0.97
CA LEU A 343 35.80 -6.83 0.33
C LEU A 343 35.02 -7.39 -0.87
N VAL A 344 35.68 -8.18 -1.72
CA VAL A 344 35.05 -8.85 -2.87
C VAL A 344 33.89 -9.73 -2.41
N THR A 345 34.11 -10.57 -1.40
CA THR A 345 33.09 -11.51 -0.91
C THR A 345 31.96 -10.81 -0.14
N THR A 346 32.25 -9.71 0.56
CA THR A 346 31.22 -8.85 1.17
C THR A 346 30.32 -8.22 0.11
N GLN A 347 30.90 -7.67 -0.96
CA GLN A 347 30.15 -7.14 -2.09
C GLN A 347 29.28 -8.23 -2.73
N LEU A 348 29.84 -9.42 -2.98
CA LEU A 348 29.09 -10.54 -3.57
C LEU A 348 27.92 -11.02 -2.69
N THR A 349 28.07 -10.94 -1.36
CA THR A 349 26.98 -11.28 -0.43
C THR A 349 25.82 -10.30 -0.58
N ASN A 350 26.09 -8.99 -0.58
CA ASN A 350 25.08 -7.95 -0.75
C ASN A 350 24.44 -8.00 -2.15
N ASP A 351 25.25 -8.09 -3.20
CA ASP A 351 24.78 -8.25 -4.59
C ASP A 351 23.99 -9.56 -4.76
N GLY A 352 24.34 -10.60 -4.01
CA GLY A 352 23.71 -11.91 -4.03
C GLY A 352 22.25 -11.85 -3.60
N VAL A 353 21.95 -11.14 -2.50
CA VAL A 353 20.58 -10.91 -2.03
C VAL A 353 19.78 -10.13 -3.07
N GLN A 354 20.35 -9.06 -3.62
CA GLN A 354 19.67 -8.24 -4.66
C GLN A 354 19.37 -9.03 -5.93
N LYS A 355 20.31 -9.87 -6.38
CA LYS A 355 20.13 -10.76 -7.54
C LYS A 355 19.04 -11.82 -7.34
N PHE A 356 18.56 -12.06 -6.11
CA PHE A 356 17.40 -12.92 -5.83
C PHE A 356 16.09 -12.14 -5.69
N ILE A 357 16.15 -10.88 -5.26
CA ILE A 357 14.98 -9.98 -5.22
C ILE A 357 14.41 -9.76 -6.61
N GLU A 358 15.24 -9.42 -7.61
CA GLU A 358 14.77 -9.12 -8.97
C GLU A 358 13.95 -10.26 -9.62
N PRO A 359 14.42 -11.53 -9.68
CA PRO A 359 13.62 -12.62 -10.23
C PRO A 359 12.39 -12.93 -9.39
N PHE A 360 12.46 -12.75 -8.07
CA PHE A 360 11.30 -12.91 -7.19
C PHE A 360 10.21 -11.88 -7.52
N ASP A 361 10.57 -10.61 -7.68
CA ASP A 361 9.63 -9.55 -8.05
C ASP A 361 9.02 -9.78 -9.44
N LYS A 362 9.83 -10.23 -10.42
CA LYS A 362 9.32 -10.61 -11.74
C LYS A 362 8.31 -11.75 -11.67
N LEU A 363 8.56 -12.75 -10.82
CA LEU A 363 7.62 -13.83 -10.56
C LEU A 363 6.32 -13.33 -9.92
N MET A 364 6.42 -12.53 -8.85
CA MET A 364 5.24 -11.98 -8.16
C MET A 364 4.43 -11.08 -9.09
N LYS A 365 5.09 -10.27 -9.91
CA LYS A 365 4.47 -9.47 -10.98
C LYS A 365 3.70 -10.34 -11.96
N LYS A 366 4.33 -11.41 -12.47
CA LYS A 366 3.68 -12.34 -13.41
C LYS A 366 2.46 -12.99 -12.79
N LEU A 367 2.56 -13.51 -11.56
CA LEU A 367 1.44 -14.11 -10.85
C LEU A 367 0.33 -13.09 -10.57
N ALA A 368 0.65 -11.85 -10.21
CA ALA A 368 -0.31 -10.79 -10.02
C ALA A 368 -1.09 -10.46 -11.30
N GLN A 369 -0.39 -10.35 -12.43
CA GLN A 369 -0.99 -10.12 -13.74
C GLN A 369 -1.88 -11.28 -14.17
N GLU A 370 -1.44 -12.54 -13.99
CA GLU A 370 -2.27 -13.71 -14.31
C GLU A 370 -3.51 -13.78 -13.39
N ARG A 371 -3.34 -13.55 -12.08
CA ARG A 371 -4.45 -13.53 -11.13
C ARG A 371 -5.52 -12.52 -11.54
N LEU A 372 -5.11 -11.30 -11.91
CA LEU A 372 -6.02 -10.22 -12.30
C LEU A 372 -6.94 -10.61 -13.47
N LYS A 373 -6.44 -11.37 -14.45
CA LYS A 373 -7.26 -11.84 -15.60
C LYS A 373 -8.44 -12.69 -15.16
N TYR A 374 -8.32 -13.45 -14.07
CA TYR A 374 -9.36 -14.36 -13.60
C TYR A 374 -10.32 -13.73 -12.58
N ILE A 375 -10.01 -12.52 -12.10
CA ILE A 375 -10.82 -11.80 -11.12
C ILE A 375 -11.30 -10.44 -11.61
N GLU A 376 -11.07 -10.07 -12.88
CA GLU A 376 -11.46 -8.77 -13.42
C GLU A 376 -12.95 -8.47 -13.24
N ASP A 377 -13.80 -9.50 -13.40
CA ASP A 377 -15.25 -9.41 -13.19
C ASP A 377 -15.65 -9.23 -11.71
N LYS A 378 -14.71 -9.36 -10.77
CA LYS A 378 -14.93 -9.18 -9.32
C LYS A 378 -14.15 -8.00 -8.73
N ALA A 379 -12.98 -7.69 -9.27
CA ALA A 379 -12.05 -6.68 -8.74
C ALA A 379 -12.00 -5.40 -9.60
N GLY A 380 -12.62 -5.42 -10.78
CA GLY A 380 -12.55 -4.31 -11.73
C GLY A 380 -11.24 -4.27 -12.50
N THR A 381 -11.09 -3.25 -13.36
CA THR A 381 -9.88 -3.02 -14.16
C THR A 381 -9.48 -1.54 -14.14
N GLN A 382 -8.21 -1.28 -14.43
CA GLN A 382 -7.65 0.06 -14.51
C GLN A 382 -6.79 0.20 -15.76
N LYS A 383 -6.90 1.33 -16.47
CA LYS A 383 -6.09 1.64 -17.65
C LYS A 383 -5.65 3.11 -17.63
N PHE A 384 -4.38 3.34 -17.90
CA PHE A 384 -3.78 4.67 -17.90
C PHE A 384 -3.44 5.12 -19.32
N PHE A 385 -3.68 6.39 -19.59
CA PHE A 385 -3.03 7.17 -20.62
C PHE A 385 -2.18 8.24 -19.93
N TYR A 386 -0.86 8.08 -19.99
CA TYR A 386 0.07 8.92 -19.23
C TYR A 386 0.34 10.28 -19.90
N GLY A 387 0.06 10.43 -21.20
CA GLY A 387 0.49 11.60 -21.96
C GLY A 387 1.98 11.88 -21.80
N LYS A 388 2.35 13.15 -21.59
CA LYS A 388 3.77 13.55 -21.40
C LYS A 388 4.39 13.10 -20.06
N SER A 389 3.61 12.53 -19.14
CA SER A 389 4.11 12.10 -17.82
C SER A 389 4.69 10.68 -17.79
N GLU A 390 4.62 9.93 -18.89
CA GLU A 390 4.93 8.49 -18.92
C GLU A 390 6.31 8.13 -18.37
N SER A 391 7.36 8.82 -18.82
CA SER A 391 8.73 8.55 -18.37
C SER A 391 8.92 8.83 -16.88
N SER A 392 8.36 9.94 -16.40
CA SER A 392 8.41 10.34 -14.97
C SER A 392 7.62 9.39 -14.08
N VAL A 393 6.44 8.94 -14.53
CA VAL A 393 5.62 7.95 -13.82
C VAL A 393 6.35 6.60 -13.74
N LYS A 394 6.88 6.10 -14.87
CA LYS A 394 7.63 4.83 -14.88
C LYS A 394 8.88 4.89 -13.99
N ALA A 395 9.64 5.99 -14.03
CA ALA A 395 10.79 6.20 -13.17
C ALA A 395 10.40 6.22 -11.69
N ALA A 396 9.30 6.90 -11.34
CA ALA A 396 8.81 6.95 -9.96
C ALA A 396 8.33 5.58 -9.47
N LEU A 397 7.65 4.79 -10.31
CA LEU A 397 7.25 3.40 -9.97
C LEU A 397 8.46 2.51 -9.71
N SER A 398 9.51 2.62 -10.54
CA SER A 398 10.77 1.90 -10.32
C SER A 398 11.40 2.32 -8.99
N SER A 399 11.52 3.63 -8.74
CA SER A 399 12.11 4.13 -7.50
C SER A 399 11.35 3.67 -6.25
N LEU A 400 10.01 3.60 -6.30
CA LEU A 400 9.21 3.07 -5.18
C LEU A 400 9.41 1.56 -4.98
N ASN A 401 9.62 0.79 -6.05
CA ASN A 401 10.00 -0.63 -5.94
C ASN A 401 11.37 -0.79 -5.27
N ASP A 402 12.37 -0.02 -5.72
CA ASP A 402 13.72 -0.06 -5.15
C ASP A 402 13.71 0.30 -3.65
N LYS A 403 12.84 1.24 -3.26
CA LYS A 403 12.61 1.66 -1.87
C LYS A 403 11.66 0.74 -1.09
N GLN A 404 11.17 -0.33 -1.72
CA GLN A 404 10.24 -1.30 -1.14
C GLN A 404 8.97 -0.66 -0.56
N PHE A 405 8.45 0.38 -1.22
CA PHE A 405 7.35 1.22 -0.72
C PHE A 405 6.14 0.40 -0.27
N THR A 406 5.65 -0.51 -1.12
CA THR A 406 4.47 -1.34 -0.80
C THR A 406 4.69 -2.19 0.45
N ARG A 407 5.86 -2.83 0.59
CA ARG A 407 6.19 -3.64 1.78
C ARG A 407 6.20 -2.80 3.04
N ARG A 408 6.88 -1.66 2.99
CA ARG A 408 7.00 -0.70 4.09
C ARG A 408 5.63 -0.14 4.48
N LEU A 409 4.76 0.13 3.50
CA LEU A 409 3.41 0.65 3.75
C LEU A 409 2.59 -0.34 4.58
N PHE A 410 2.54 -1.59 4.14
CA PHE A 410 1.81 -2.64 4.88
C PHE A 410 2.50 -3.06 6.18
N ALA A 411 3.81 -2.83 6.32
CA ALA A 411 4.52 -2.93 7.58
C ALA A 411 4.32 -1.72 8.51
N LYS A 412 3.44 -0.77 8.12
CA LYS A 412 3.12 0.47 8.83
C LYS A 412 4.37 1.33 9.13
N ASP A 413 5.32 1.35 8.21
CA ASP A 413 6.51 2.20 8.31
C ASP A 413 6.13 3.67 8.11
N SER A 414 6.19 4.44 9.21
CA SER A 414 5.82 5.84 9.26
C SER A 414 6.84 6.79 8.59
N TYR A 415 8.05 6.30 8.26
CA TYR A 415 9.09 7.08 7.57
C TYR A 415 8.90 7.14 6.05
N LEU A 416 7.78 6.65 5.52
CA LEU A 416 7.48 6.73 4.08
C LEU A 416 7.18 8.15 3.58
N TRP A 417 6.80 9.06 4.48
CA TRP A 417 6.35 10.41 4.11
C TRP A 417 7.26 11.52 4.63
N LYS A 418 7.81 11.37 5.84
CA LYS A 418 8.66 12.35 6.51
C LYS A 418 9.74 11.64 7.34
N ASP A 419 10.94 12.19 7.33
CA ASP A 419 12.08 11.67 8.10
C ASP A 419 12.12 12.16 9.56
N ASP A 420 11.27 13.14 9.91
CA ASP A 420 11.18 13.70 11.27
C ASP A 420 10.59 12.66 12.26
N PRO A 421 11.31 12.31 13.35
CA PRO A 421 10.84 11.31 14.31
C PRO A 421 9.52 11.65 15.03
N LYS A 422 9.23 12.93 15.30
CA LYS A 422 7.97 13.35 15.95
C LYS A 422 6.81 13.21 14.98
N VAL A 423 6.99 13.61 13.73
CA VAL A 423 5.98 13.43 12.68
C VAL A 423 5.75 11.94 12.41
N SER A 424 6.84 11.16 12.32
CA SER A 424 6.79 9.70 12.15
C SER A 424 6.01 9.02 13.29
N ALA A 425 6.25 9.39 14.56
CA ALA A 425 5.48 8.86 15.69
C ALA A 425 3.97 9.17 15.58
N ALA A 426 3.61 10.38 15.14
CA ALA A 426 2.21 10.76 14.93
C ALA A 426 1.57 9.97 13.78
N ILE A 427 2.31 9.74 12.69
CA ILE A 427 1.87 8.93 11.53
C ILE A 427 1.67 7.48 11.92
N LYS A 428 2.56 6.90 12.72
CA LYS A 428 2.48 5.49 13.15
C LYS A 428 1.13 5.17 13.80
N ASN A 429 0.56 6.13 14.53
CA ASN A 429 -0.77 6.05 15.15
C ASN A 429 -1.91 6.48 14.21
N ARG A 430 -1.75 6.33 12.88
CA ARG A 430 -2.75 6.70 11.85
C ARG A 430 -2.83 5.68 10.70
N LEU A 431 -2.25 4.49 10.88
CA LEU A 431 -2.13 3.45 9.84
C LEU A 431 -3.03 2.23 10.09
N GLY A 432 -4.00 2.33 11.01
CA GLY A 432 -4.94 1.24 11.32
C GLY A 432 -5.83 0.85 10.15
N TRP A 433 -6.17 1.81 9.27
CA TRP A 433 -7.03 1.64 8.10
C TRP A 433 -6.55 0.59 7.07
N LEU A 434 -5.30 0.15 7.17
CA LEU A 434 -4.78 -0.97 6.36
C LEU A 434 -5.33 -2.34 6.80
N GLU A 435 -5.93 -2.44 7.99
CA GLU A 435 -6.46 -3.68 8.59
C GLU A 435 -7.98 -3.84 8.40
N VAL A 436 -8.41 -4.02 7.15
CA VAL A 436 -9.82 -4.23 6.79
C VAL A 436 -10.46 -5.42 7.53
N GLU A 437 -9.66 -6.43 7.86
CA GLU A 437 -10.02 -7.66 8.55
C GLU A 437 -10.59 -7.40 9.95
N ASP A 438 -10.14 -6.34 10.62
CA ASP A 438 -10.62 -5.96 11.95
C ASP A 438 -12.14 -5.76 11.95
N PHE A 439 -12.66 -5.11 10.89
CA PHE A 439 -14.09 -4.86 10.75
C PHE A 439 -14.85 -6.02 10.11
N MET A 440 -14.20 -6.92 9.37
CA MET A 440 -14.84 -8.16 8.90
C MET A 440 -15.35 -9.01 10.05
N ASN A 441 -14.60 -9.07 11.15
CA ASN A 441 -14.97 -9.81 12.36
C ASN A 441 -16.09 -9.12 13.18
N ARG A 442 -16.47 -7.88 12.83
CA ARG A 442 -17.50 -7.08 13.53
C ARG A 442 -18.82 -7.00 12.75
N VAL A 443 -18.91 -7.66 11.60
CA VAL A 443 -20.12 -7.64 10.75
C VAL A 443 -21.34 -8.19 11.50
N ASP A 444 -21.18 -9.28 12.25
CA ASP A 444 -22.30 -9.91 12.94
C ASP A 444 -22.83 -9.03 14.08
N GLU A 445 -21.96 -8.36 14.84
CA GLU A 445 -22.34 -7.36 15.84
C GLU A 445 -23.16 -6.23 15.24
N ILE A 446 -22.71 -5.66 14.11
CA ILE A 446 -23.42 -4.56 13.45
C ILE A 446 -24.79 -5.05 12.97
N ASN A 447 -24.86 -6.23 12.36
CA ASN A 447 -26.12 -6.80 11.87
C ASN A 447 -27.10 -7.11 13.00
N GLU A 448 -26.62 -7.63 14.12
CA GLU A 448 -27.43 -7.88 15.32
C GLU A 448 -28.00 -6.57 15.87
N PHE A 449 -27.17 -5.54 16.00
CA PHE A 449 -27.61 -4.20 16.39
C PHE A 449 -28.72 -3.67 15.46
N VAL A 450 -28.54 -3.78 14.13
CA VAL A 450 -29.53 -3.33 13.14
C VAL A 450 -30.84 -4.13 13.26
N ASN A 451 -30.77 -5.44 13.50
CA ASN A 451 -31.96 -6.27 13.69
C ASN A 451 -32.74 -5.88 14.95
N ASN A 452 -32.06 -5.53 16.04
CA ASN A 452 -32.67 -5.04 17.26
C ASN A 452 -33.37 -3.69 17.03
N VAL A 453 -32.70 -2.74 16.37
CA VAL A 453 -33.29 -1.44 16.00
C VAL A 453 -34.54 -1.61 15.13
N ARG A 454 -34.52 -2.55 14.17
CA ARG A 454 -35.68 -2.83 13.31
C ARG A 454 -36.82 -3.51 14.07
N SER A 455 -36.50 -4.39 15.01
CA SER A 455 -37.49 -5.06 15.86
C SER A 455 -38.23 -4.06 16.75
N ASP A 456 -37.50 -3.06 17.25
CA ASP A 456 -38.02 -1.91 18.03
C ASP A 456 -38.78 -0.87 17.17
N LYS A 457 -38.99 -1.13 15.87
CA LYS A 457 -39.84 -0.34 14.95
C LYS A 457 -39.36 1.09 14.70
N TYR A 458 -38.06 1.35 14.79
CA TYR A 458 -37.48 2.58 14.25
C TYR A 458 -37.67 2.66 12.73
N THR A 459 -38.03 3.84 12.23
CA THR A 459 -38.33 4.07 10.81
C THR A 459 -37.34 5.00 10.14
N SER A 460 -36.66 5.84 10.92
CA SER A 460 -35.68 6.81 10.41
C SER A 460 -34.42 6.79 11.26
N VAL A 461 -33.31 7.14 10.62
CA VAL A 461 -32.04 7.40 11.28
C VAL A 461 -31.51 8.76 10.83
N VAL A 462 -31.08 9.59 11.78
CA VAL A 462 -30.46 10.89 11.53
C VAL A 462 -29.00 10.82 11.96
N LEU A 463 -28.09 10.97 11.01
CA LEU A 463 -26.66 11.03 11.27
C LEU A 463 -26.25 12.48 11.54
N LEU A 464 -25.68 12.72 12.72
CA LEU A 464 -25.20 14.00 13.21
C LEU A 464 -23.67 13.98 13.16
N GLY A 465 -23.09 14.42 12.04
CA GLY A 465 -21.67 14.24 11.75
C GLY A 465 -21.12 15.28 10.79
N MET A 466 -19.79 15.30 10.63
CA MET A 466 -19.07 16.14 9.68
C MET A 466 -17.93 15.38 9.00
N GLY A 467 -17.59 15.78 7.77
CA GLY A 467 -16.45 15.24 7.03
C GLY A 467 -16.51 13.73 6.85
N GLY A 468 -15.45 13.02 7.25
CA GLY A 468 -15.36 11.56 7.08
C GLY A 468 -16.49 10.80 7.77
N SER A 469 -17.08 11.38 8.83
CA SER A 469 -18.21 10.79 9.56
C SER A 469 -19.57 10.98 8.85
N SER A 470 -19.68 11.84 7.83
CA SER A 470 -20.94 12.10 7.09
C SER A 470 -20.84 11.78 5.59
N LEU A 471 -19.70 12.02 4.96
CA LEU A 471 -19.54 11.92 3.50
C LEU A 471 -19.64 10.48 2.99
N CYS A 472 -18.97 9.51 3.64
CA CYS A 472 -19.08 8.11 3.23
C CYS A 472 -20.52 7.54 3.39
N PRO A 473 -21.22 7.79 4.51
CA PRO A 473 -22.65 7.49 4.63
C PRO A 473 -23.52 8.14 3.54
N GLU A 474 -23.25 9.38 3.17
CA GLU A 474 -23.96 10.07 2.08
C GLU A 474 -23.72 9.40 0.72
N VAL A 475 -22.46 9.01 0.43
CA VAL A 475 -22.13 8.21 -0.76
C VAL A 475 -22.94 6.92 -0.79
N ALA A 476 -22.98 6.20 0.32
CA ALA A 476 -23.71 4.94 0.44
C ALA A 476 -25.22 5.13 0.22
N LEU A 477 -25.82 6.15 0.84
CA LEU A 477 -27.24 6.47 0.68
C LEU A 477 -27.58 6.77 -0.78
N GLN A 478 -26.81 7.61 -1.46
CA GLN A 478 -27.08 8.01 -2.83
C GLN A 478 -26.83 6.88 -3.84
N THR A 479 -25.88 5.99 -3.59
CA THR A 479 -25.57 4.87 -4.50
C THR A 479 -26.52 3.68 -4.35
N PHE A 480 -26.81 3.28 -3.10
CA PHE A 480 -27.57 2.04 -2.85
C PHE A 480 -29.05 2.28 -2.55
N GLY A 481 -29.41 3.50 -2.13
CA GLY A 481 -30.73 3.80 -1.61
C GLY A 481 -31.03 3.05 -0.30
N VAL A 482 -32.30 3.06 0.10
CA VAL A 482 -32.77 2.37 1.31
C VAL A 482 -33.47 1.08 0.92
N LYS A 483 -33.01 -0.05 1.47
CA LYS A 483 -33.66 -1.35 1.24
C LYS A 483 -35.03 -1.38 1.92
N ARG A 484 -36.02 -2.00 1.28
CA ARG A 484 -37.36 -2.15 1.85
C ARG A 484 -37.31 -2.80 3.24
N GLY A 485 -37.95 -2.16 4.22
CA GLY A 485 -37.99 -2.63 5.62
C GLY A 485 -36.78 -2.24 6.47
N PHE A 486 -35.92 -1.35 5.97
CA PHE A 486 -34.82 -0.70 6.70
C PHE A 486 -35.12 0.79 6.92
N LEU A 487 -34.23 1.50 7.62
CA LEU A 487 -34.48 2.86 8.10
C LEU A 487 -34.16 3.89 7.01
N LYS A 488 -34.97 4.95 6.93
CA LYS A 488 -34.65 6.12 6.08
C LYS A 488 -33.52 6.92 6.73
N LEU A 489 -32.38 7.05 6.06
CA LEU A 489 -31.24 7.83 6.55
C LEU A 489 -31.34 9.30 6.12
N PHE A 490 -31.08 10.19 7.07
CA PHE A 490 -30.86 11.62 6.88
C PHE A 490 -29.45 11.98 7.35
N VAL A 491 -28.60 12.47 6.47
CA VAL A 491 -27.28 12.99 6.84
C VAL A 491 -27.42 14.47 7.12
N LEU A 492 -27.20 14.88 8.38
CA LEU A 492 -27.24 16.28 8.79
C LEU A 492 -25.80 16.76 9.08
N ASP A 493 -25.25 17.47 8.11
CA ASP A 493 -23.90 18.05 8.16
C ASP A 493 -23.85 19.48 7.59
N ASN A 494 -24.98 20.19 7.69
CA ASN A 494 -25.12 21.60 7.38
C ASN A 494 -25.80 22.32 8.54
N THR A 495 -25.13 23.33 9.11
CA THR A 495 -25.58 24.07 10.30
C THR A 495 -26.62 25.15 9.99
N SER A 496 -27.09 25.28 8.75
CA SER A 496 -28.18 26.19 8.42
C SER A 496 -29.43 25.82 9.21
N PRO A 497 -30.13 26.80 9.82
CA PRO A 497 -31.41 26.58 10.48
C PRO A 497 -32.43 25.85 9.59
N GLU A 498 -32.47 26.20 8.30
CA GLU A 498 -33.31 25.56 7.28
C GLU A 498 -33.03 24.04 7.18
N SER A 499 -31.74 23.65 7.17
CA SER A 499 -31.33 22.24 7.12
C SER A 499 -31.80 21.47 8.35
N VAL A 500 -31.65 22.05 9.54
CA VAL A 500 -32.06 21.43 10.80
C VAL A 500 -33.58 21.23 10.83
N LYS A 501 -34.37 22.25 10.48
CA LYS A 501 -35.84 22.15 10.42
C LYS A 501 -36.32 21.21 9.33
N HIS A 502 -35.66 21.19 8.18
CA HIS A 502 -36.00 20.28 7.09
C HIS A 502 -35.91 18.81 7.54
N VAL A 503 -34.84 18.43 8.25
CA VAL A 503 -34.69 17.09 8.81
C VAL A 503 -35.73 16.81 9.91
N GLU A 504 -35.90 17.73 10.85
CA GLU A 504 -36.89 17.60 11.93
C GLU A 504 -38.30 17.37 11.39
N SER A 505 -38.70 18.09 10.33
CA SER A 505 -40.04 17.97 9.73
C SER A 505 -40.32 16.62 9.06
N GLN A 506 -39.28 15.82 8.81
CA GLN A 506 -39.39 14.54 8.09
C GLN A 506 -39.29 13.30 8.99
N ILE A 507 -39.16 13.49 10.30
CA ILE A 507 -38.99 12.40 11.25
C ILE A 507 -40.12 12.35 12.29
N ASP A 508 -40.47 11.14 12.71
CA ASP A 508 -41.25 10.90 13.93
C ASP A 508 -40.26 10.63 15.06
N LEU A 509 -40.21 11.50 16.07
CA LEU A 509 -39.27 11.37 17.18
C LEU A 509 -39.44 10.04 17.93
N ASN A 510 -40.64 9.48 18.02
CA ASN A 510 -40.84 8.19 18.69
C ASN A 510 -40.24 7.01 17.91
N LYS A 511 -39.87 7.22 16.65
CA LYS A 511 -39.35 6.18 15.74
C LYS A 511 -38.05 6.60 15.05
N ALA A 512 -37.40 7.66 15.53
CA ALA A 512 -36.14 8.18 15.00
C ALA A 512 -34.97 7.72 15.87
N LEU A 513 -33.95 7.18 15.21
CA LEU A 513 -32.63 6.90 15.79
C LEU A 513 -31.66 8.01 15.40
N PHE A 514 -30.82 8.45 16.32
CA PHE A 514 -29.81 9.48 16.10
C PHE A 514 -28.42 8.89 16.24
N ILE A 515 -27.56 9.10 15.25
CA ILE A 515 -26.14 8.72 15.31
C ILE A 515 -25.34 9.98 15.61
N VAL A 516 -24.82 10.11 16.82
CA VAL A 516 -23.85 11.18 17.14
C VAL A 516 -22.46 10.69 16.72
N ALA A 517 -21.96 11.22 15.62
CA ALA A 517 -20.71 10.78 15.00
C ALA A 517 -19.63 11.87 15.12
N SER A 518 -18.63 11.61 15.96
CA SER A 518 -17.47 12.48 16.12
C SER A 518 -16.28 11.69 16.64
N LYS A 519 -15.18 11.69 15.86
CA LYS A 519 -13.92 11.05 16.27
C LYS A 519 -13.42 11.62 17.60
N SER A 520 -13.33 12.95 17.71
CA SER A 520 -12.83 13.62 18.93
C SER A 520 -13.86 13.73 20.05
N GLY A 521 -15.15 13.52 19.75
CA GLY A 521 -16.26 13.80 20.65
C GLY A 521 -16.55 15.29 20.89
N SER A 522 -15.85 16.19 20.18
CA SER A 522 -15.85 17.63 20.43
C SER A 522 -16.18 18.49 19.19
N THR A 523 -16.54 17.87 18.07
CA THR A 523 -16.93 18.57 16.84
C THR A 523 -18.13 19.48 17.10
N ILE A 524 -17.97 20.80 16.94
CA ILE A 524 -18.97 21.80 17.33
C ILE A 524 -20.31 21.57 16.63
N GLU A 525 -20.29 21.17 15.36
CA GLU A 525 -21.49 20.97 14.57
C GLU A 525 -22.25 19.71 15.00
N SER A 526 -21.58 18.56 15.10
CA SER A 526 -22.17 17.32 15.61
C SER A 526 -22.77 17.53 17.00
N ASN A 527 -22.05 18.23 17.88
CA ASN A 527 -22.51 18.52 19.24
C ASN A 527 -23.69 19.50 19.25
N SER A 528 -23.74 20.47 18.34
CA SER A 528 -24.86 21.40 18.23
C SER A 528 -26.13 20.69 17.77
N PHE A 529 -26.04 19.82 16.77
CA PHE A 529 -27.18 19.00 16.35
C PHE A 529 -27.64 18.05 17.46
N TYR A 530 -26.70 17.40 18.13
CA TYR A 530 -27.01 16.48 19.22
C TYR A 530 -27.74 17.21 20.35
N LYS A 531 -27.23 18.36 20.82
CA LYS A 531 -27.90 19.18 21.84
C LYS A 531 -29.32 19.55 21.41
N TYR A 532 -29.50 19.97 20.17
CA TYR A 532 -30.80 20.34 19.64
C TYR A 532 -31.79 19.17 19.68
N PHE A 533 -31.45 18.04 19.06
CA PHE A 533 -32.35 16.90 18.99
C PHE A 533 -32.58 16.26 20.36
N TYR A 534 -31.57 16.19 21.24
CA TYR A 534 -31.74 15.65 22.59
C TYR A 534 -32.72 16.51 23.40
N ASN A 535 -32.60 17.84 23.33
CA ASN A 535 -33.51 18.76 23.99
C ASN A 535 -34.96 18.63 23.50
N LEU A 536 -35.20 18.30 22.22
CA LEU A 536 -36.57 18.02 21.75
C LEU A 536 -37.22 16.84 22.48
N TYR A 537 -36.45 15.84 22.94
CA TYR A 537 -36.99 14.75 23.76
C TYR A 537 -37.30 15.23 25.18
N GLU A 538 -36.45 16.07 25.75
CA GLU A 538 -36.67 16.66 27.08
C GLU A 538 -37.92 17.56 27.09
N GLU A 539 -38.04 18.46 26.12
CA GLU A 539 -39.19 19.38 25.97
C GLU A 539 -40.50 18.62 25.73
N LYS A 540 -40.48 17.59 24.89
CA LYS A 540 -41.65 16.76 24.60
C LYS A 540 -41.91 15.68 25.65
N LYS A 541 -41.06 15.59 26.68
CA LYS A 541 -41.13 14.60 27.76
C LYS A 541 -41.21 13.15 27.24
N ILE A 542 -40.47 12.85 26.18
CA ILE A 542 -40.37 11.50 25.65
C ILE A 542 -39.42 10.70 26.56
N GLU A 543 -39.94 9.65 27.19
CA GLU A 543 -39.17 8.82 28.11
C GLU A 543 -38.00 8.10 27.42
N ASN A 544 -36.96 7.78 28.18
CA ASN A 544 -35.81 6.99 27.72
C ASN A 544 -35.11 7.59 26.49
N ALA A 545 -34.94 8.92 26.43
CA ALA A 545 -34.29 9.62 25.34
C ALA A 545 -33.01 8.93 24.84
N GLY A 546 -32.15 8.45 25.76
CA GLY A 546 -30.92 7.70 25.43
C GLY A 546 -31.14 6.51 24.47
N LYS A 547 -32.27 5.80 24.54
CA LYS A 547 -32.57 4.68 23.62
C LYS A 547 -32.69 5.12 22.16
N HIS A 548 -32.90 6.41 21.90
CA HIS A 548 -32.97 6.99 20.56
C HIS A 548 -31.63 7.46 20.04
N PHE A 549 -30.54 7.37 20.81
CA PHE A 549 -29.22 7.83 20.41
C PHE A 549 -28.21 6.68 20.43
N ILE A 550 -27.30 6.69 19.47
CA ILE A 550 -26.05 5.94 19.49
C ILE A 550 -24.87 6.89 19.29
N ALA A 551 -23.71 6.49 19.78
CA ALA A 551 -22.46 7.20 19.54
C ALA A 551 -21.53 6.36 18.66
N ILE A 552 -20.87 7.03 17.70
CA ILE A 552 -19.71 6.49 16.98
C ILE A 552 -18.53 7.43 17.23
N THR A 553 -17.52 6.95 17.95
CA THR A 553 -16.42 7.78 18.44
C THR A 553 -15.16 6.94 18.70
N ASP A 554 -14.06 7.58 19.09
CA ASP A 554 -12.86 6.89 19.58
C ASP A 554 -12.99 6.56 21.08
N SER A 555 -12.09 5.73 21.59
CA SER A 555 -12.04 5.43 23.02
C SER A 555 -11.68 6.68 23.84
N LYS A 556 -12.24 6.74 25.06
CA LYS A 556 -11.95 7.74 26.10
C LYS A 556 -12.33 9.18 25.73
N THR A 557 -13.23 9.37 24.77
CA THR A 557 -13.71 10.70 24.39
C THR A 557 -14.82 11.19 25.32
N SER A 558 -15.08 12.50 25.32
CA SER A 558 -16.22 13.10 26.02
C SER A 558 -17.56 12.54 25.53
N LEU A 559 -17.66 12.25 24.23
CA LEU A 559 -18.87 11.68 23.64
C LEU A 559 -19.11 10.25 24.12
N GLU A 560 -18.06 9.42 24.26
CA GLU A 560 -18.21 8.08 24.85
C GLU A 560 -18.74 8.19 26.29
N GLN A 561 -18.14 9.06 27.10
CA GLN A 561 -18.53 9.25 28.50
C GLN A 561 -19.97 9.73 28.62
N GLU A 562 -20.36 10.73 27.82
CA GLU A 562 -21.73 11.26 27.82
C GLU A 562 -22.74 10.23 27.30
N ALA A 563 -22.42 9.49 26.24
CA ALA A 563 -23.29 8.45 25.72
C ALA A 563 -23.56 7.36 26.78
N ARG A 564 -22.53 6.97 27.54
CA ARG A 564 -22.68 6.00 28.65
C ARG A 564 -23.50 6.58 29.79
N SER A 565 -23.24 7.82 30.21
CA SER A 565 -23.98 8.44 31.34
C SER A 565 -25.46 8.67 31.01
N LYS A 566 -25.79 8.96 29.75
CA LYS A 566 -27.16 9.15 29.26
C LYS A 566 -27.82 7.86 28.77
N ASN A 567 -27.20 6.71 29.00
CA ASN A 567 -27.71 5.38 28.61
C ASN A 567 -28.10 5.33 27.13
N PHE A 568 -27.19 5.78 26.26
CA PHE A 568 -27.36 5.62 24.81
C PHE A 568 -27.55 4.14 24.47
N ARG A 569 -28.35 3.87 23.44
CA ARG A 569 -28.66 2.50 23.02
C ARG A 569 -27.41 1.69 22.71
N TYR A 570 -26.40 2.32 22.12
CA TYR A 570 -25.12 1.70 21.81
C TYR A 570 -24.00 2.73 21.67
N VAL A 571 -22.77 2.30 21.96
CA VAL A 571 -21.55 3.08 21.72
C VAL A 571 -20.59 2.22 20.88
N PHE A 572 -20.40 2.62 19.62
CA PHE A 572 -19.41 2.03 18.73
C PHE A 572 -18.08 2.77 18.89
N THR A 573 -17.08 2.09 19.44
CA THR A 573 -15.75 2.63 19.67
C THR A 573 -14.78 2.14 18.60
N ASN A 574 -14.22 3.04 17.80
CA ASN A 574 -13.18 2.72 16.81
C ASN A 574 -11.78 2.69 17.47
N PRO A 575 -10.82 1.96 16.88
CA PRO A 575 -9.41 2.09 17.25
C PRO A 575 -8.89 3.52 16.98
N GLU A 576 -8.09 4.06 17.91
CA GLU A 576 -7.60 5.46 17.84
C GLU A 576 -6.70 5.72 16.62
N ASP A 577 -6.10 4.66 16.06
CA ASP A 577 -5.15 4.70 14.95
C ASP A 577 -5.79 4.77 13.54
N TYR A 578 -7.11 4.96 13.45
CA TYR A 578 -7.82 5.21 12.21
C TYR A 578 -7.95 6.71 11.94
N GLY A 579 -7.42 7.22 10.83
CA GLY A 579 -7.61 8.62 10.45
C GLY A 579 -9.09 8.94 10.16
N GLY A 580 -9.58 10.14 10.50
CA GLY A 580 -11.00 10.51 10.33
C GLY A 580 -11.49 10.35 8.88
N ARG A 581 -10.72 10.83 7.90
CA ARG A 581 -11.01 10.66 6.45
C ARG A 581 -10.64 9.28 5.88
N TYR A 582 -9.89 8.48 6.63
CA TYR A 582 -9.49 7.09 6.32
C TYR A 582 -10.37 6.07 7.09
N SER A 583 -11.65 6.42 7.30
CA SER A 583 -12.56 5.66 8.17
C SER A 583 -13.79 5.14 7.42
N ALA A 584 -13.79 5.18 6.08
CA ALA A 584 -14.91 4.75 5.25
C ALA A 584 -15.32 3.29 5.51
N LEU A 585 -14.35 2.43 5.83
CA LEU A 585 -14.54 1.01 6.14
C LEU A 585 -14.57 0.70 7.64
N SER A 586 -14.76 1.72 8.49
CA SER A 586 -14.91 1.60 9.95
C SER A 586 -16.38 1.69 10.38
N PHE A 587 -16.67 1.74 11.69
CA PHE A 587 -18.04 1.97 12.17
C PHE A 587 -18.69 3.25 11.61
N PHE A 588 -17.91 4.29 11.30
CA PHE A 588 -18.42 5.53 10.72
C PHE A 588 -19.12 5.31 9.37
N GLY A 589 -18.61 4.42 8.53
CA GLY A 589 -19.26 4.06 7.27
C GLY A 589 -20.20 2.86 7.41
N LEU A 590 -19.76 1.80 8.10
CA LEU A 590 -20.45 0.51 8.12
C LEU A 590 -21.77 0.52 8.89
N VAL A 591 -21.86 1.23 10.01
CA VAL A 591 -23.11 1.26 10.81
C VAL A 591 -24.23 1.98 10.05
N PRO A 592 -24.02 3.19 9.48
CA PRO A 592 -25.03 3.82 8.63
C PRO A 592 -25.42 2.98 7.40
N MET A 593 -24.43 2.33 6.74
CA MET A 593 -24.69 1.43 5.60
C MET A 593 -25.61 0.26 5.99
N ALA A 594 -25.35 -0.39 7.12
CA ALA A 594 -26.14 -1.53 7.57
C ALA A 594 -27.56 -1.10 7.98
N LEU A 595 -27.74 0.07 8.59
CA LEU A 595 -29.05 0.60 8.99
C LEU A 595 -29.99 0.88 7.81
N ILE A 596 -29.44 1.20 6.63
CA ILE A 596 -30.21 1.35 5.38
C ILE A 596 -30.32 0.05 4.57
N GLY A 597 -29.74 -1.05 5.07
CA GLY A 597 -29.88 -2.40 4.54
C GLY A 597 -28.86 -2.81 3.46
N ILE A 598 -27.72 -2.12 3.39
CA ILE A 598 -26.59 -2.54 2.54
C ILE A 598 -25.94 -3.79 3.14
N ASN A 599 -25.55 -4.73 2.27
CA ASN A 599 -24.76 -5.88 2.69
C ASN A 599 -23.31 -5.46 2.96
N ILE A 600 -23.02 -5.07 4.20
CA ILE A 600 -21.68 -4.63 4.62
C ILE A 600 -20.60 -5.71 4.51
N LYS A 601 -21.00 -7.00 4.55
CA LYS A 601 -20.07 -8.11 4.30
C LYS A 601 -19.53 -8.08 2.88
N GLU A 602 -20.39 -7.80 1.90
CA GLU A 602 -19.96 -7.68 0.50
C GLU A 602 -19.09 -6.43 0.24
N ILE A 603 -19.36 -5.32 0.93
CA ILE A 603 -18.49 -4.13 0.91
C ILE A 603 -17.10 -4.47 1.44
N LEU A 604 -17.01 -5.13 2.60
CA LEU A 604 -15.72 -5.51 3.19
C LEU A 604 -15.01 -6.62 2.39
N ASN A 605 -15.74 -7.59 1.84
CA ASN A 605 -15.17 -8.59 0.93
C ASN A 605 -14.56 -7.92 -0.31
N SER A 606 -15.20 -6.87 -0.83
CA SER A 606 -14.69 -6.06 -1.94
C SER A 606 -13.39 -5.32 -1.56
N ALA A 607 -13.37 -4.68 -0.39
CA ALA A 607 -12.18 -4.04 0.18
C ALA A 607 -11.03 -5.04 0.40
N PHE A 608 -11.32 -6.21 0.95
CA PHE A 608 -10.33 -7.27 1.19
C PHE A 608 -9.74 -7.80 -0.13
N ARG A 609 -10.56 -7.99 -1.17
CA ARG A 609 -10.05 -8.34 -2.52
C ARG A 609 -9.11 -7.26 -3.07
N MET A 610 -9.39 -5.98 -2.83
CA MET A 610 -8.48 -4.89 -3.17
C MET A 610 -7.18 -4.97 -2.36
N LYS A 611 -7.25 -5.18 -1.04
CA LYS A 611 -6.07 -5.37 -0.16
C LYS A 611 -5.14 -6.46 -0.70
N GLN A 612 -5.69 -7.62 -1.06
CA GLN A 612 -4.93 -8.72 -1.66
C GLN A 612 -4.27 -8.36 -3.00
N THR A 613 -4.91 -7.48 -3.78
CA THR A 613 -4.40 -7.01 -5.08
C THR A 613 -3.32 -5.93 -4.90
N CYS A 614 -3.34 -5.22 -3.78
CA CYS A 614 -2.34 -4.22 -3.39
C CYS A 614 -1.23 -4.77 -2.47
N SER A 615 -1.23 -6.07 -2.17
CA SER A 615 -0.44 -6.70 -1.10
C SER A 615 1.08 -6.39 -1.13
N PRO A 616 1.82 -6.63 -0.01
CA PRO A 616 3.22 -6.20 0.17
C PRO A 616 4.18 -6.61 -0.96
N PHE A 617 3.92 -7.76 -1.58
CA PHE A 617 4.79 -8.40 -2.56
C PHE A 617 4.45 -8.03 -4.01
N ILE A 618 3.45 -7.15 -4.22
CA ILE A 618 3.04 -6.72 -5.56
C ILE A 618 3.87 -5.50 -5.96
N PRO A 619 4.63 -5.57 -7.07
CA PRO A 619 5.37 -4.43 -7.56
C PRO A 619 4.46 -3.24 -7.88
N SER A 620 4.97 -2.04 -7.65
CA SER A 620 4.27 -0.76 -7.70
C SER A 620 3.56 -0.51 -9.04
N ASP A 621 4.11 -1.01 -10.15
CA ASP A 621 3.57 -0.83 -11.49
C ASP A 621 2.39 -1.77 -11.83
N VAL A 622 2.18 -2.82 -11.03
CA VAL A 622 1.00 -3.71 -11.12
C VAL A 622 0.03 -3.47 -9.97
N ASN A 623 0.49 -2.89 -8.87
CA ASN A 623 -0.36 -2.51 -7.75
C ASN A 623 -1.31 -1.35 -8.17
N PRO A 624 -2.63 -1.56 -8.22
CA PRO A 624 -3.57 -0.59 -8.80
C PRO A 624 -3.69 0.70 -7.97
N ALA A 625 -3.49 0.61 -6.65
CA ALA A 625 -3.55 1.78 -5.78
C ALA A 625 -2.24 2.59 -5.82
N VAL A 626 -1.09 1.91 -5.74
CA VAL A 626 0.22 2.59 -5.80
C VAL A 626 0.43 3.24 -7.16
N SER A 627 0.11 2.54 -8.26
CA SER A 627 0.20 3.11 -9.61
C SER A 627 -0.71 4.33 -9.82
N LEU A 628 -1.93 4.31 -9.29
CA LEU A 628 -2.82 5.47 -9.27
C LEU A 628 -2.21 6.63 -8.48
N GLY A 629 -1.69 6.35 -7.28
CA GLY A 629 -1.10 7.37 -6.42
C GLY A 629 0.13 8.03 -7.04
N VAL A 630 1.01 7.24 -7.68
CA VAL A 630 2.16 7.76 -8.44
C VAL A 630 1.70 8.59 -9.63
N PHE A 631 0.71 8.10 -10.39
CA PHE A 631 0.14 8.82 -11.52
C PHE A 631 -0.36 10.22 -11.11
N LEU A 632 -1.13 10.31 -10.02
CA LEU A 632 -1.64 11.58 -9.52
C LEU A 632 -0.53 12.48 -8.96
N GLY A 633 0.37 11.93 -8.13
CA GLY A 633 1.46 12.70 -7.50
C GLY A 633 2.48 13.24 -8.51
N ILE A 634 2.84 12.47 -9.54
CA ILE A 634 3.75 12.92 -10.60
C ILE A 634 3.09 13.99 -11.46
N ASN A 635 1.82 13.82 -11.83
CA ASN A 635 1.12 14.85 -12.59
C ASN A 635 0.95 16.15 -11.79
N GLN A 636 0.73 16.08 -10.48
CA GLN A 636 0.76 17.25 -9.59
C GLN A 636 2.11 17.99 -9.68
N LYS A 637 3.24 17.28 -9.59
CA LYS A 637 4.58 17.87 -9.73
C LYS A 637 4.83 18.48 -11.11
N LEU A 638 4.17 17.97 -12.15
CA LEU A 638 4.22 18.49 -13.51
C LEU A 638 3.20 19.63 -13.75
N GLY A 639 2.60 20.18 -12.69
CA GLY A 639 1.66 21.30 -12.78
C GLY A 639 0.23 20.91 -13.15
N LYS A 640 -0.09 19.62 -13.17
CA LYS A 640 -1.43 19.07 -13.38
C LYS A 640 -2.06 18.65 -12.06
N ASP A 641 -2.36 19.65 -11.24
CA ASP A 641 -2.83 19.49 -9.86
C ASP A 641 -4.37 19.45 -9.73
N LYS A 642 -5.13 19.41 -10.84
CA LYS A 642 -6.61 19.36 -10.83
C LYS A 642 -7.08 18.02 -11.37
N VAL A 643 -7.71 17.22 -10.51
CA VAL A 643 -8.21 15.89 -10.85
C VAL A 643 -9.71 15.98 -11.11
N THR A 644 -10.11 16.00 -12.38
CA THR A 644 -11.51 16.00 -12.78
C THR A 644 -12.08 14.59 -12.77
N PHE A 645 -13.09 14.38 -11.92
CA PHE A 645 -13.80 13.11 -11.82
C PHE A 645 -14.96 13.07 -12.82
N VAL A 646 -14.96 12.05 -13.66
CA VAL A 646 -16.07 11.66 -14.53
C VAL A 646 -16.60 10.34 -13.97
N LEU A 647 -17.83 10.34 -13.48
CA LEU A 647 -18.41 9.21 -12.75
C LEU A 647 -19.70 8.76 -13.44
N SER A 648 -19.91 7.44 -13.56
CA SER A 648 -21.20 6.93 -14.06
C SER A 648 -22.33 7.19 -13.05
N ASN A 649 -23.58 7.21 -13.53
CA ASN A 649 -24.72 7.72 -12.75
C ASN A 649 -24.90 7.03 -11.39
N SER A 650 -24.76 5.71 -11.32
CA SER A 650 -24.98 4.97 -10.06
C SER A 650 -23.93 5.24 -8.97
N ILE A 651 -22.74 5.69 -9.36
CA ILE A 651 -21.63 5.96 -8.45
C ILE A 651 -21.20 7.44 -8.46
N LYS A 652 -22.05 8.33 -8.99
CA LYS A 652 -21.75 9.77 -9.06
C LYS A 652 -21.44 10.37 -7.69
N SER A 653 -22.09 9.88 -6.64
CA SER A 653 -21.90 10.31 -5.26
C SER A 653 -20.50 10.02 -4.72
N PHE A 654 -19.73 9.09 -5.32
CA PHE A 654 -18.36 8.78 -4.90
C PHE A 654 -17.46 10.03 -4.82
N GLY A 655 -17.71 11.01 -5.69
CA GLY A 655 -17.05 12.32 -5.71
C GLY A 655 -17.05 13.03 -4.36
N LEU A 656 -18.14 12.92 -3.59
CA LEU A 656 -18.32 13.59 -2.30
C LEU A 656 -17.26 13.17 -1.26
N TRP A 657 -16.95 11.87 -1.20
CA TRP A 657 -16.00 11.33 -0.24
C TRP A 657 -14.55 11.45 -0.72
N VAL A 658 -14.30 11.13 -2.00
CA VAL A 658 -12.92 11.15 -2.53
C VAL A 658 -12.35 12.58 -2.58
N GLU A 659 -13.23 13.58 -2.69
CA GLU A 659 -12.84 14.99 -2.57
C GLU A 659 -12.15 15.27 -1.23
N GLN A 660 -12.79 14.92 -0.10
CA GLN A 660 -12.19 15.12 1.22
C GLN A 660 -10.87 14.38 1.32
N LEU A 661 -10.87 13.09 0.93
CA LEU A 661 -9.71 12.23 1.10
C LEU A 661 -8.48 12.86 0.44
N ILE A 662 -8.60 13.28 -0.82
CA ILE A 662 -7.48 13.84 -1.59
C ILE A 662 -7.13 15.25 -1.11
N ALA A 663 -8.12 16.12 -0.97
CA ALA A 663 -7.89 17.54 -0.68
C ALA A 663 -7.28 17.73 0.72
N GLU A 664 -7.79 17.05 1.75
CA GLU A 664 -7.24 17.17 3.11
C GLU A 664 -5.87 16.49 3.25
N SER A 665 -5.66 15.37 2.57
CA SER A 665 -4.39 14.63 2.71
C SER A 665 -3.25 15.32 1.97
N THR A 666 -3.52 15.90 0.79
CA THR A 666 -2.49 16.50 -0.06
C THR A 666 -2.32 18.01 0.15
N GLY A 667 -3.38 18.71 0.56
CA GLY A 667 -3.47 20.17 0.57
C GLY A 667 -2.79 20.86 1.75
N LYS A 668 -1.46 20.83 1.81
CA LYS A 668 -0.65 21.41 2.89
C LYS A 668 0.75 21.77 2.38
N GLU A 669 1.50 22.53 3.17
CA GLU A 669 2.88 22.92 2.84
C GLU A 669 3.01 23.59 1.45
N GLY A 670 1.97 24.31 0.99
CA GLY A 670 1.96 25.01 -0.30
C GLY A 670 1.76 24.10 -1.51
N VAL A 671 1.52 22.80 -1.32
CA VAL A 671 1.23 21.82 -2.36
C VAL A 671 -0.15 21.19 -2.16
N GLY A 672 -0.66 20.50 -3.17
CA GLY A 672 -1.96 19.85 -3.08
C GLY A 672 -2.51 19.44 -4.43
N ILE A 673 -3.48 18.54 -4.38
CA ILE A 673 -4.28 18.09 -5.52
C ILE A 673 -5.71 18.56 -5.27
N LEU A 674 -6.28 19.31 -6.21
CA LEU A 674 -7.67 19.73 -6.19
C LEU A 674 -8.55 18.68 -6.87
N PRO A 675 -9.44 18.00 -6.14
CA PRO A 675 -10.47 17.16 -6.74
C PRO A 675 -11.55 18.07 -7.35
N VAL A 676 -11.95 17.77 -8.58
CA VAL A 676 -12.99 18.51 -9.30
C VAL A 676 -14.11 17.54 -9.60
N GLU A 677 -15.05 17.41 -8.66
CA GLU A 677 -16.25 16.59 -8.80
C GLU A 677 -17.41 17.40 -9.38
N GLY A 678 -18.33 16.75 -10.10
CA GLY A 678 -19.56 17.37 -10.61
C GLY A 678 -19.38 18.31 -11.82
N GLU A 679 -18.16 18.47 -12.34
CA GLU A 679 -17.90 19.25 -13.56
C GLU A 679 -18.45 18.53 -14.79
N THR A 680 -19.15 19.26 -15.67
CA THR A 680 -19.61 18.68 -16.94
C THR A 680 -18.42 18.48 -17.89
N LEU A 681 -18.26 17.27 -18.44
CA LEU A 681 -17.15 16.96 -19.35
C LEU A 681 -17.25 17.74 -20.67
N GLY A 682 -16.28 18.62 -20.86
CA GLY A 682 -16.10 19.54 -21.98
C GLY A 682 -15.15 19.04 -23.08
N SER A 683 -14.90 19.91 -24.06
CA SER A 683 -13.87 19.71 -25.08
C SER A 683 -12.52 20.30 -24.65
N LYS A 684 -11.42 19.97 -25.35
CA LYS A 684 -10.07 20.44 -25.00
C LYS A 684 -9.95 21.97 -24.92
N GLU A 685 -10.76 22.71 -25.68
CA GLU A 685 -10.73 24.19 -25.72
C GLU A 685 -11.22 24.83 -24.42
N GLN A 686 -11.95 24.07 -23.59
CA GLN A 686 -12.55 24.51 -22.33
C GLN A 686 -11.62 24.31 -21.12
N TYR A 687 -10.50 23.61 -21.29
CA TYR A 687 -9.60 23.27 -20.19
C TYR A 687 -8.24 23.97 -20.32
N GLY A 688 -7.69 24.37 -19.18
CA GLY A 688 -6.27 24.69 -19.03
C GLY A 688 -5.41 23.42 -19.03
N ASN A 689 -4.09 23.57 -19.17
CA ASN A 689 -3.14 22.45 -19.19
C ASN A 689 -2.83 21.87 -17.80
N ASP A 690 -3.72 22.04 -16.83
CA ASP A 690 -3.56 21.68 -15.42
C ASP A 690 -4.42 20.48 -14.98
N ARG A 691 -5.13 19.85 -15.93
CA ARG A 691 -6.06 18.75 -15.66
C ARG A 691 -5.43 17.36 -15.77
N VAL A 692 -5.91 16.49 -14.89
CA VAL A 692 -5.91 15.02 -14.98
C VAL A 692 -7.37 14.56 -14.97
N PHE A 693 -7.74 13.58 -15.79
CA PHE A 693 -9.10 13.04 -15.80
C PHE A 693 -9.15 11.63 -15.23
N VAL A 694 -10.11 11.38 -14.36
CA VAL A 694 -10.39 10.06 -13.77
C VAL A 694 -11.80 9.68 -14.19
N TYR A 695 -11.92 8.66 -15.04
CA TYR A 695 -13.21 8.10 -15.43
C TYR A 695 -13.46 6.79 -14.66
N MET A 696 -14.37 6.85 -13.67
CA MET A 696 -14.83 5.66 -12.96
C MET A 696 -16.24 5.30 -13.40
N PHE A 697 -16.47 4.04 -13.77
CA PHE A 697 -17.77 3.62 -14.26
C PHE A 697 -18.10 2.18 -13.88
N ILE A 698 -19.37 1.90 -13.63
CA ILE A 698 -19.86 0.53 -13.57
C ILE A 698 -19.82 -0.07 -14.99
N LYS A 699 -19.36 -1.33 -15.13
CA LYS A 699 -19.19 -2.04 -16.42
C LYS A 699 -20.40 -1.89 -17.36
N LYS A 700 -21.63 -2.03 -16.82
CA LYS A 700 -22.89 -1.91 -17.56
C LYS A 700 -23.30 -0.47 -17.91
N GLU A 701 -22.64 0.53 -17.34
CA GLU A 701 -22.92 1.97 -17.51
C GLU A 701 -21.85 2.69 -18.34
N LYS A 702 -21.00 1.95 -19.05
CA LYS A 702 -19.97 2.54 -19.91
C LYS A 702 -20.61 3.41 -21.00
N ASP A 703 -20.39 4.71 -20.93
CA ASP A 703 -20.94 5.68 -21.88
C ASP A 703 -19.98 5.93 -23.09
N PRO A 704 -20.36 5.57 -24.33
CA PRO A 704 -19.55 5.82 -25.52
C PRO A 704 -19.30 7.31 -25.82
N THR A 705 -20.21 8.19 -25.41
CA THR A 705 -20.09 9.64 -25.61
C THR A 705 -18.99 10.22 -24.72
N ILE A 706 -18.96 9.78 -23.46
CA ILE A 706 -17.89 10.13 -22.51
C ILE A 706 -16.56 9.60 -23.03
N GLU A 707 -16.51 8.34 -23.47
CA GLU A 707 -15.29 7.73 -24.03
C GLU A 707 -14.75 8.51 -25.25
N LYS A 708 -15.63 8.93 -26.16
CA LYS A 708 -15.22 9.75 -27.31
C LYS A 708 -14.59 11.08 -26.88
N LYS A 709 -15.18 11.76 -25.88
CA LYS A 709 -14.65 13.02 -25.35
C LYS A 709 -13.31 12.81 -24.64
N LEU A 710 -13.20 11.78 -23.80
CA LEU A 710 -11.94 11.44 -23.11
C LEU A 710 -10.84 11.09 -24.12
N THR A 711 -11.15 10.30 -25.15
CA THR A 711 -10.20 9.98 -26.22
C THR A 711 -9.70 11.25 -26.92
N ALA A 712 -10.58 12.23 -27.17
CA ALA A 712 -10.16 13.52 -27.74
C ALA A 712 -9.25 14.32 -26.81
N LEU A 713 -9.42 14.21 -25.48
CA LEU A 713 -8.54 14.82 -24.48
C LEU A 713 -7.19 14.09 -24.42
N GLU A 714 -7.16 12.76 -24.54
CA GLU A 714 -5.93 11.96 -24.63
C GLU A 714 -5.11 12.36 -25.85
N LEU A 715 -5.74 12.47 -27.03
CA LEU A 715 -5.10 12.95 -28.24
C LEU A 715 -4.58 14.40 -28.10
N ALA A 716 -5.18 15.20 -27.21
CA ALA A 716 -4.69 16.53 -26.84
C ALA A 716 -3.59 16.52 -25.76
N GLY A 717 -3.19 15.34 -25.26
CA GLY A 717 -2.09 15.15 -24.32
C GLY A 717 -2.49 15.24 -22.83
N TYR A 718 -3.78 15.26 -22.51
CA TYR A 718 -4.24 15.21 -21.12
C TYR A 718 -4.04 13.80 -20.55
N PRO A 719 -3.50 13.67 -19.32
CA PRO A 719 -3.46 12.38 -18.63
C PRO A 719 -4.86 11.92 -18.26
N VAL A 720 -5.16 10.65 -18.53
CA VAL A 720 -6.47 10.04 -18.25
C VAL A 720 -6.27 8.68 -17.60
N VAL A 721 -7.07 8.37 -16.59
CA VAL A 721 -7.20 7.01 -16.04
C VAL A 721 -8.65 6.55 -16.14
N ARG A 722 -8.85 5.32 -16.61
CA ARG A 722 -10.14 4.65 -16.63
C ARG A 722 -10.16 3.56 -15.58
N ILE A 723 -11.19 3.55 -14.75
CA ILE A 723 -11.40 2.56 -13.70
C ILE A 723 -12.79 1.96 -13.89
N MET A 724 -12.83 0.68 -14.24
CA MET A 724 -14.09 -0.05 -14.42
C MET A 724 -14.39 -0.85 -13.15
N LEU A 725 -15.59 -0.65 -12.61
CA LEU A 725 -16.15 -1.40 -11.49
C LEU A 725 -17.13 -2.46 -12.03
N PRO A 726 -17.11 -3.71 -11.54
CA PRO A 726 -18.09 -4.71 -11.97
C PRO A 726 -19.53 -4.36 -11.55
N ASP A 727 -19.71 -3.85 -10.34
CA ASP A 727 -20.98 -3.41 -9.78
C ASP A 727 -20.77 -2.34 -8.69
N VAL A 728 -21.85 -1.88 -8.06
CA VAL A 728 -21.80 -0.85 -7.01
C VAL A 728 -21.13 -1.33 -5.71
N TYR A 729 -21.12 -2.64 -5.41
CA TYR A 729 -20.42 -3.17 -4.24
C TYR A 729 -18.89 -3.11 -4.41
N ALA A 730 -18.40 -2.98 -5.65
CA ALA A 730 -16.99 -2.70 -5.92
C ALA A 730 -16.49 -1.39 -5.26
N LEU A 731 -17.39 -0.48 -4.85
CA LEU A 731 -17.02 0.71 -4.09
C LEU A 731 -16.28 0.39 -2.78
N GLY A 732 -16.55 -0.76 -2.14
CA GLY A 732 -15.76 -1.21 -0.98
C GLY A 732 -14.27 -1.31 -1.30
N GLY A 733 -13.92 -1.90 -2.45
CA GLY A 733 -12.56 -1.94 -2.98
C GLY A 733 -12.02 -0.56 -3.35
N GLU A 734 -12.85 0.32 -3.90
CA GLU A 734 -12.42 1.67 -4.27
C GLU A 734 -12.11 2.54 -3.05
N PHE A 735 -12.84 2.42 -1.93
CA PHE A 735 -12.48 3.14 -0.70
C PHE A 735 -11.03 2.85 -0.30
N LEU A 736 -10.66 1.57 -0.20
CA LEU A 736 -9.28 1.19 0.13
C LEU A 736 -8.27 1.60 -0.97
N ARG A 737 -8.61 1.40 -2.25
CA ARG A 737 -7.71 1.79 -3.36
C ARG A 737 -7.36 3.27 -3.28
N TRP A 738 -8.36 4.12 -3.08
CA TRP A 738 -8.17 5.57 -3.06
C TRP A 738 -7.47 6.04 -1.79
N GLU A 739 -7.68 5.38 -0.66
CA GLU A 739 -6.91 5.63 0.57
C GLU A 739 -5.41 5.36 0.36
N ILE A 740 -5.06 4.19 -0.19
CA ILE A 740 -3.67 3.85 -0.54
C ILE A 740 -3.13 4.80 -1.60
N ALA A 741 -3.88 5.05 -2.68
CA ALA A 741 -3.44 5.94 -3.76
C ALA A 741 -3.16 7.36 -3.26
N THR A 742 -4.03 7.91 -2.40
CA THR A 742 -3.83 9.23 -1.80
C THR A 742 -2.59 9.27 -0.91
N ALA A 743 -2.38 8.24 -0.09
CA ALA A 743 -1.19 8.15 0.74
C ALA A 743 0.08 8.02 -0.11
N THR A 744 0.05 7.26 -1.21
CA THR A 744 1.14 7.17 -2.18
C THR A 744 1.39 8.51 -2.88
N SER A 745 0.35 9.24 -3.29
CA SER A 745 0.50 10.58 -3.87
C SER A 745 1.20 11.53 -2.89
N CYS A 746 0.84 11.46 -1.60
CA CYS A 746 1.49 12.27 -0.57
C CYS A 746 2.97 11.90 -0.38
N ALA A 747 3.33 10.62 -0.46
CA ALA A 747 4.73 10.18 -0.44
C ALA A 747 5.51 10.68 -1.66
N VAL A 748 4.89 10.67 -2.85
CA VAL A 748 5.49 11.23 -4.06
C VAL A 748 5.68 12.74 -3.93
N VAL A 749 4.65 13.46 -3.47
CA VAL A 749 4.66 14.94 -3.35
C VAL A 749 5.54 15.41 -2.18
N GLY A 750 5.68 14.61 -1.11
CA GLY A 750 6.52 14.90 0.05
C GLY A 750 5.78 15.51 1.24
N VAL A 751 4.51 15.16 1.44
CA VAL A 751 3.67 15.68 2.55
C VAL A 751 3.11 14.56 3.44
N ASN A 752 2.76 14.90 4.68
CA ASN A 752 2.10 13.97 5.60
C ASN A 752 0.62 13.80 5.21
N PRO A 753 0.13 12.60 4.83
CA PRO A 753 -1.27 12.43 4.45
C PRO A 753 -2.25 12.46 5.64
N PHE A 754 -1.79 12.32 6.88
CA PHE A 754 -2.65 11.99 8.03
C PHE A 754 -2.92 13.15 9.01
N ASP A 755 -2.32 14.32 8.81
CA ASP A 755 -2.59 15.53 9.60
C ASP A 755 -3.48 16.55 8.85
N GLU A 756 -3.88 17.62 9.55
CA GLU A 756 -4.74 18.69 9.03
C GLU A 756 -4.43 20.03 9.74
N PRO A 757 -3.21 20.56 9.61
CA PRO A 757 -2.78 21.69 10.43
C PRO A 757 -3.54 22.99 10.13
N ASN A 758 -4.18 23.13 8.97
CA ASN A 758 -4.71 24.41 8.49
C ASN A 758 -6.22 24.58 8.67
N VAL A 759 -6.92 23.59 9.24
CA VAL A 759 -8.35 23.73 9.61
C VAL A 759 -8.53 24.32 11.01
N SER A 760 -7.50 24.29 11.85
CA SER A 760 -7.55 24.76 13.24
C SER A 760 -7.81 26.27 13.34
N GLU A 761 -7.30 27.06 12.40
CA GLU A 761 -7.46 28.51 12.40
C GLU A 761 -8.91 28.95 12.20
N SER A 762 -9.63 28.35 11.26
CA SER A 762 -11.06 28.64 11.07
C SER A 762 -11.87 28.26 12.31
N LYS A 763 -11.56 27.11 12.94
CA LYS A 763 -12.21 26.70 14.20
C LYS A 763 -11.98 27.73 15.31
N LYS A 764 -10.75 28.23 15.44
CA LYS A 764 -10.43 29.30 16.39
C LYS A 764 -11.20 30.58 16.10
N ASN A 765 -11.16 31.07 14.86
CA ASN A 765 -11.85 32.31 14.47
C ASN A 765 -13.37 32.23 14.70
N THR A 766 -13.99 31.08 14.42
CA THR A 766 -15.40 30.83 14.73
C THR A 766 -15.65 30.86 16.23
N ASN A 767 -14.82 30.22 17.05
CA ASN A 767 -14.98 30.24 18.50
C ASN A 767 -14.81 31.66 19.08
N ASP A 768 -13.87 32.44 18.58
CA ASP A 768 -13.65 33.83 18.99
C ASP A 768 -14.88 34.70 18.68
N LEU A 769 -15.47 34.54 17.48
CA LEU A 769 -16.72 35.20 17.08
C LEU A 769 -17.92 34.80 17.96
N LEU A 770 -18.03 33.51 18.30
CA LEU A 770 -19.09 33.03 19.18
C LEU A 770 -18.90 33.51 20.63
N ALA A 771 -17.65 33.69 21.07
CA ALA A 771 -17.37 34.29 22.38
C ALA A 771 -17.75 35.77 22.41
N GLU A 772 -17.45 36.53 21.34
CA GLU A 772 -17.87 37.92 21.16
C GLU A 772 -19.41 38.03 21.19
N TRP A 773 -20.11 37.15 20.45
CA TRP A 773 -21.58 37.10 20.46
C TRP A 773 -22.16 36.91 21.86
N LYS A 774 -21.59 36.00 22.66
CA LYS A 774 -22.07 35.75 24.04
C LYS A 774 -21.91 36.97 24.95
N GLN A 775 -20.92 37.83 24.68
CA GLN A 775 -20.68 39.03 25.46
C GLN A 775 -21.56 40.20 24.99
N ASN A 776 -21.71 40.36 23.68
CA ASN A 776 -22.22 41.59 23.07
C ASN A 776 -23.57 41.43 22.36
N GLY A 777 -24.05 40.20 22.15
CA GLY A 777 -25.23 39.90 21.31
C GLY A 777 -25.04 40.17 19.81
N SER A 778 -23.80 40.42 19.39
CA SER A 778 -23.41 40.69 18.00
C SER A 778 -21.91 40.42 17.82
N PHE A 779 -21.43 40.33 16.58
CA PHE A 779 -20.00 40.38 16.27
C PHE A 779 -19.71 41.37 15.14
N ALA A 780 -18.52 41.98 15.14
CA ALA A 780 -18.15 43.01 14.18
C ALA A 780 -18.00 42.48 12.74
N GLU A 781 -18.66 43.15 11.80
CA GLU A 781 -18.56 42.91 10.35
C GLU A 781 -17.97 44.13 9.61
N SER A 782 -17.19 43.87 8.56
CA SER A 782 -16.70 44.90 7.66
C SER A 782 -17.85 45.51 6.85
N SER A 783 -17.80 46.82 6.60
CA SER A 783 -18.70 47.46 5.63
C SER A 783 -18.51 46.88 4.22
N PRO A 784 -19.59 46.69 3.44
CA PRO A 784 -19.47 46.19 2.08
C PRO A 784 -18.77 47.21 1.18
N LEU A 785 -17.90 46.74 0.28
CA LEU A 785 -17.25 47.58 -0.73
C LEU A 785 -18.22 47.98 -1.84
N VAL A 786 -19.18 47.11 -2.15
CA VAL A 786 -20.26 47.39 -3.10
C VAL A 786 -21.58 46.89 -2.54
N LYS A 787 -22.60 47.73 -2.58
CA LYS A 787 -23.96 47.40 -2.12
C LYS A 787 -24.98 47.70 -3.23
N SER A 788 -25.92 46.79 -3.40
CA SER A 788 -27.13 46.91 -4.23
C SER A 788 -28.34 46.45 -3.40
N ASP A 789 -29.55 46.55 -3.95
CA ASP A 789 -30.80 46.26 -3.20
C ASP A 789 -30.86 44.83 -2.64
N SER A 790 -30.27 43.84 -3.32
CA SER A 790 -30.34 42.42 -2.93
C SER A 790 -28.99 41.75 -2.69
N ILE A 791 -27.88 42.43 -3.00
CA ILE A 791 -26.53 41.85 -2.92
C ILE A 791 -25.57 42.88 -2.33
N SER A 792 -24.75 42.44 -1.37
CA SER A 792 -23.58 43.19 -0.90
C SER A 792 -22.30 42.36 -1.06
N VAL A 793 -21.23 43.02 -1.51
CA VAL A 793 -19.92 42.41 -1.74
C VAL A 793 -18.94 42.95 -0.71
N HIS A 794 -18.34 42.03 0.03
CA HIS A 794 -17.34 42.27 1.05
C HIS A 794 -16.02 41.69 0.58
N ALA A 795 -14.94 42.46 0.72
CA ALA A 795 -13.60 42.03 0.39
C ALA A 795 -12.61 42.84 1.23
N ASP A 796 -11.41 42.30 1.42
CA ASP A 796 -10.36 43.06 2.10
C ASP A 796 -9.75 44.12 1.17
N LEU A 797 -9.33 45.24 1.75
CA LEU A 797 -8.73 46.36 1.00
C LEU A 797 -7.42 45.94 0.32
N SER A 798 -6.71 44.93 0.83
CA SER A 798 -5.48 44.37 0.24
C SER A 798 -5.65 43.84 -1.18
N LEU A 799 -6.87 43.48 -1.60
CA LEU A 799 -7.13 43.08 -2.99
C LEU A 799 -6.98 44.23 -3.99
N ASN A 800 -6.93 45.48 -3.51
CA ASN A 800 -6.83 46.69 -4.34
C ASN A 800 -7.90 46.75 -5.45
N LEU A 801 -9.07 46.17 -5.20
CA LEU A 801 -10.20 46.18 -6.12
C LEU A 801 -11.22 47.24 -5.71
N THR A 802 -11.61 48.09 -6.66
CA THR A 802 -12.75 49.00 -6.53
C THR A 802 -13.78 48.69 -7.62
N GLY A 803 -15.07 48.90 -7.33
CA GLY A 803 -16.15 48.63 -8.28
C GLY A 803 -17.26 49.66 -8.21
N LYS A 804 -17.73 50.13 -9.38
CA LYS A 804 -18.88 51.06 -9.46
C LYS A 804 -20.23 50.34 -9.29
N SER A 805 -20.24 49.03 -9.47
CA SER A 805 -21.41 48.15 -9.32
C SER A 805 -20.94 46.73 -8.99
N ALA A 806 -21.86 45.87 -8.53
CA ALA A 806 -21.53 44.47 -8.24
C ALA A 806 -21.00 43.75 -9.50
N LYS A 807 -21.57 44.03 -10.68
CA LYS A 807 -21.10 43.48 -11.96
C LYS A 807 -19.66 43.91 -12.28
N ASP A 808 -19.34 45.19 -12.12
CA ASP A 808 -17.99 45.71 -12.37
C ASP A 808 -16.97 45.08 -11.42
N PHE A 809 -17.31 45.02 -10.12
CA PHE A 809 -16.45 44.42 -9.11
C PHE A 809 -16.16 42.93 -9.39
N LEU A 810 -17.21 42.13 -9.64
CA LEU A 810 -17.06 40.71 -9.94
C LEU A 810 -16.23 40.49 -11.22
N ASN A 811 -16.47 41.26 -12.27
CA ASN A 811 -15.67 41.17 -13.49
C ASN A 811 -14.18 41.46 -13.24
N LYS A 812 -13.85 42.44 -12.39
CA LYS A 812 -12.46 42.72 -12.00
C LYS A 812 -11.88 41.61 -11.13
N PHE A 813 -12.65 41.07 -10.19
CA PHE A 813 -12.22 39.95 -9.36
C PHE A 813 -11.88 38.71 -10.19
N PHE A 814 -12.75 38.30 -11.14
CA PHE A 814 -12.45 37.16 -12.00
C PHE A 814 -11.33 37.44 -13.01
N LYS A 815 -10.98 38.69 -13.30
CA LYS A 815 -9.77 38.99 -14.09
C LYS A 815 -8.47 38.72 -13.33
N LEU A 816 -8.52 38.49 -12.02
CA LEU A 816 -7.36 38.04 -11.23
C LEU A 816 -6.99 36.56 -11.47
N THR A 817 -7.79 35.81 -12.24
CA THR A 817 -7.50 34.40 -12.56
C THR A 817 -6.34 34.28 -13.54
N ASN A 818 -5.41 33.39 -13.22
CA ASN A 818 -4.35 32.91 -14.10
C ASN A 818 -4.68 31.51 -14.65
N SER A 819 -3.89 31.05 -15.63
CA SER A 819 -4.09 29.77 -16.31
C SER A 819 -3.95 28.53 -15.41
N SER A 820 -3.32 28.66 -14.24
CA SER A 820 -3.15 27.58 -13.26
C SER A 820 -4.06 27.74 -12.04
N ASP A 821 -4.93 28.73 -12.00
CA ASP A 821 -5.80 28.98 -10.85
C ASP A 821 -7.03 28.06 -10.84
N TYR A 822 -7.78 28.11 -9.75
CA TYR A 822 -9.13 27.55 -9.63
C TYR A 822 -10.07 28.53 -8.92
N ILE A 823 -11.35 28.41 -9.21
CA ILE A 823 -12.43 29.17 -8.59
C ILE A 823 -13.20 28.21 -7.67
N SER A 824 -13.60 28.68 -6.48
CA SER A 824 -14.42 27.89 -5.57
C SER A 824 -15.58 28.72 -5.00
N PHE A 825 -16.80 28.23 -5.18
CA PHE A 825 -17.99 28.76 -4.53
C PHE A 825 -18.20 28.07 -3.18
N LEU A 826 -18.29 28.86 -2.12
CA LEU A 826 -18.36 28.39 -0.74
C LEU A 826 -19.69 28.87 -0.12
N ALA A 827 -20.73 28.03 -0.20
CA ALA A 827 -22.11 28.42 0.10
C ALA A 827 -22.54 28.09 1.54
N TYR A 828 -22.91 29.11 2.33
CA TYR A 828 -23.42 28.98 3.69
C TYR A 828 -24.94 29.19 3.74
N PHE A 829 -25.67 28.19 3.27
CA PHE A 829 -27.13 28.08 3.34
C PHE A 829 -27.56 26.63 3.11
N HIS A 830 -28.85 26.33 3.24
CA HIS A 830 -29.37 24.99 2.99
C HIS A 830 -29.25 24.58 1.52
N HIS A 831 -28.71 23.39 1.28
CA HIS A 831 -28.55 22.81 -0.05
C HIS A 831 -29.89 22.26 -0.58
N THR A 832 -30.26 22.66 -1.79
CA THR A 832 -31.42 22.11 -2.52
C THR A 832 -31.05 21.82 -3.97
N PRO A 833 -31.75 20.89 -4.66
CA PRO A 833 -31.48 20.60 -6.07
C PRO A 833 -31.58 21.82 -7.00
N GLU A 834 -32.49 22.76 -6.72
CA GLU A 834 -32.63 23.98 -7.53
C GLU A 834 -31.47 24.95 -7.28
N ARG A 835 -31.04 25.14 -6.02
CA ARG A 835 -29.88 25.97 -5.69
C ARG A 835 -28.60 25.40 -6.31
N GLU A 836 -28.41 24.08 -6.23
CA GLU A 836 -27.30 23.37 -6.87
C GLU A 836 -27.28 23.59 -8.39
N LYS A 837 -28.44 23.46 -9.04
CA LYS A 837 -28.57 23.73 -10.47
C LYS A 837 -28.18 25.16 -10.82
N GLN A 838 -28.55 26.16 -10.03
CA GLN A 838 -28.14 27.55 -10.27
C GLN A 838 -26.62 27.72 -10.13
N LEU A 839 -26.00 27.16 -9.10
CA LEU A 839 -24.54 27.21 -8.92
C LEU A 839 -23.80 26.46 -10.04
N GLN A 840 -24.32 25.32 -10.50
CA GLN A 840 -23.76 24.57 -11.63
C GLN A 840 -23.83 25.35 -12.95
N LEU A 841 -24.89 26.12 -13.19
CA LEU A 841 -24.97 27.02 -14.35
C LEU A 841 -23.85 28.06 -14.32
N VAL A 842 -23.63 28.68 -13.16
CA VAL A 842 -22.55 29.67 -12.97
C VAL A 842 -21.17 29.02 -13.13
N ARG A 843 -20.97 27.86 -12.49
CA ARG A 843 -19.75 27.05 -12.60
C ARG A 843 -19.38 26.78 -14.06
N ASN A 844 -20.32 26.28 -14.85
CA ASN A 844 -20.10 25.94 -16.25
C ASN A 844 -19.75 27.18 -17.09
N GLN A 845 -20.38 28.33 -16.80
CA GLN A 845 -20.07 29.59 -17.48
C GLN A 845 -18.66 30.07 -17.17
N LEU A 846 -18.26 30.09 -15.89
CA LEU A 846 -16.93 30.53 -15.47
C LEU A 846 -15.83 29.59 -15.94
N SER A 847 -16.03 28.27 -15.78
CA SER A 847 -15.08 27.26 -16.27
C SER A 847 -14.84 27.42 -17.78
N LYS A 848 -15.89 27.61 -18.58
CA LYS A 848 -15.75 27.85 -20.03
C LYS A 848 -15.10 29.20 -20.37
N LYS A 849 -15.46 30.28 -19.66
CA LYS A 849 -15.00 31.64 -19.94
C LYS A 849 -13.52 31.84 -19.60
N TYR A 850 -13.09 31.32 -18.46
CA TYR A 850 -11.73 31.50 -17.94
C TYR A 850 -10.82 30.28 -18.15
N LYS A 851 -11.39 29.15 -18.62
CA LYS A 851 -10.69 27.85 -18.77
C LYS A 851 -10.09 27.35 -17.46
N THR A 852 -10.76 27.68 -16.35
CA THR A 852 -10.28 27.52 -14.99
C THR A 852 -11.14 26.48 -14.27
N ALA A 853 -10.51 25.56 -13.53
CA ALA A 853 -11.25 24.66 -12.66
C ALA A 853 -12.17 25.45 -11.73
N THR A 854 -13.45 25.07 -11.70
CA THR A 854 -14.43 25.70 -10.81
C THR A 854 -15.07 24.61 -9.96
N THR A 855 -15.13 24.84 -8.64
CA THR A 855 -15.68 23.91 -7.64
C THR A 855 -16.81 24.57 -6.84
N ILE A 856 -17.66 23.76 -6.23
CA ILE A 856 -18.77 24.21 -5.38
C ILE A 856 -18.67 23.41 -4.08
N GLY A 857 -18.70 24.09 -2.94
CA GLY A 857 -18.72 23.48 -1.62
C GLY A 857 -19.76 24.15 -0.74
N TYR A 858 -20.53 23.36 0.02
CA TYR A 858 -21.48 23.88 1.00
C TYR A 858 -20.85 23.91 2.39
N GLY A 859 -20.94 25.05 3.07
CA GLY A 859 -20.44 25.26 4.41
C GLY A 859 -21.42 24.78 5.47
N PRO A 860 -20.94 24.27 6.62
CA PRO A 860 -19.54 24.08 6.99
C PRO A 860 -18.93 22.78 6.45
N ARG A 861 -19.68 21.90 5.76
CA ARG A 861 -19.20 20.61 5.25
C ARG A 861 -17.84 20.70 4.54
N TYR A 862 -17.65 21.66 3.61
CA TYR A 862 -16.38 21.78 2.89
C TYR A 862 -15.18 22.13 3.78
N LEU A 863 -15.39 22.71 4.97
CA LEU A 863 -14.31 22.99 5.92
C LEU A 863 -13.64 21.70 6.41
N HIS A 864 -14.41 20.60 6.41
CA HIS A 864 -13.98 19.22 6.68
C HIS A 864 -13.88 18.42 5.37
N SER A 865 -13.47 19.09 4.29
CA SER A 865 -13.12 18.51 2.99
C SER A 865 -12.04 19.40 2.36
N THR A 866 -12.38 20.22 1.36
CA THR A 866 -11.44 21.08 0.63
C THR A 866 -10.87 22.24 1.44
N GLY A 867 -11.43 22.57 2.61
CA GLY A 867 -10.96 23.65 3.47
C GLY A 867 -9.48 23.57 3.82
N GLN A 868 -8.95 22.37 4.10
CA GLN A 868 -7.53 22.16 4.33
C GLN A 868 -6.69 22.57 3.10
N LEU A 869 -7.08 22.15 1.90
CA LEU A 869 -6.42 22.56 0.65
C LEU A 869 -6.53 24.07 0.39
N HIS A 870 -7.69 24.68 0.66
CA HIS A 870 -7.91 26.11 0.42
C HIS A 870 -6.96 26.99 1.25
N LYS A 871 -6.58 26.51 2.45
CA LYS A 871 -5.73 27.23 3.41
C LYS A 871 -4.28 26.77 3.41
N GLY A 872 -4.02 25.47 3.27
CA GLY A 872 -2.69 24.87 3.31
C GLY A 872 -2.04 24.64 1.94
N GLY A 873 -2.84 24.57 0.88
CA GLY A 873 -2.37 24.28 -0.48
C GLY A 873 -1.75 25.47 -1.21
N PRO A 874 -1.48 25.32 -2.53
CA PRO A 874 -0.88 26.39 -3.33
C PRO A 874 -1.82 27.61 -3.41
N ASN A 875 -1.25 28.82 -3.52
CA ASN A 875 -2.02 30.08 -3.64
C ASN A 875 -2.65 30.29 -5.03
N LYS A 876 -3.43 29.30 -5.46
CA LYS A 876 -4.07 29.21 -6.77
C LYS A 876 -5.60 29.39 -6.73
N GLY A 877 -6.19 29.51 -5.55
CA GLY A 877 -7.65 29.61 -5.40
C GLY A 877 -8.15 31.06 -5.43
N LEU A 878 -9.30 31.25 -6.10
CA LEU A 878 -10.19 32.39 -5.96
C LEU A 878 -11.48 31.93 -5.29
N TYR A 879 -11.80 32.49 -4.14
CA TYR A 879 -12.87 32.00 -3.28
C TYR A 879 -14.02 33.00 -3.23
N ILE A 880 -15.24 32.50 -3.41
CA ILE A 880 -16.47 33.28 -3.34
C ILE A 880 -17.34 32.66 -2.25
N LEU A 881 -17.34 33.28 -1.07
CA LEU A 881 -18.24 32.89 0.00
C LEU A 881 -19.61 33.46 -0.27
N LEU A 882 -20.64 32.62 -0.28
CA LEU A 882 -22.03 33.02 -0.43
C LEU A 882 -22.72 32.88 0.91
N THR A 883 -23.27 33.98 1.42
CA THR A 883 -24.06 34.02 2.66
C THR A 883 -25.42 34.65 2.36
N ALA A 884 -26.40 34.42 3.21
CA ALA A 884 -27.74 34.96 3.03
C ALA A 884 -28.41 35.28 4.36
N ASP A 885 -29.43 36.14 4.31
CA ASP A 885 -30.34 36.34 5.43
C ASP A 885 -31.11 35.05 5.75
N THR A 886 -31.52 34.90 7.01
CA THR A 886 -32.46 33.88 7.43
C THR A 886 -33.35 34.40 8.55
N ASP A 887 -34.65 34.15 8.43
CA ASP A 887 -35.64 34.49 9.47
C ASP A 887 -35.77 33.39 10.53
N LEU A 888 -35.04 32.27 10.38
CA LEU A 888 -35.12 31.12 11.27
C LEU A 888 -34.11 31.22 12.41
N GLN A 889 -34.60 31.50 13.62
CA GLN A 889 -33.81 31.47 14.85
C GLN A 889 -34.08 30.16 15.61
N ILE A 890 -33.14 29.22 15.55
CA ILE A 890 -33.26 27.91 16.20
C ILE A 890 -32.19 27.80 17.29
N PRO A 891 -32.57 27.89 18.58
CA PRO A 891 -31.60 27.91 19.67
C PRO A 891 -30.82 26.59 19.73
N ILE A 892 -29.54 26.69 20.11
CA ILE A 892 -28.72 25.52 20.45
C ILE A 892 -28.67 25.44 22.00
N PRO A 893 -29.33 24.45 22.61
CA PRO A 893 -29.45 24.34 24.07
C PRO A 893 -28.11 24.43 24.80
N GLY A 894 -28.03 25.31 25.80
CA GLY A 894 -26.85 25.52 26.62
C GLY A 894 -25.64 26.17 25.91
N SER A 895 -25.79 26.61 24.64
CA SER A 895 -24.67 27.20 23.90
C SER A 895 -24.61 28.74 24.00
N GLY A 896 -25.73 29.42 24.28
CA GLY A 896 -25.80 30.89 24.34
C GLY A 896 -25.90 31.57 22.97
N TYR A 897 -26.22 30.81 21.92
CA TYR A 897 -26.44 31.26 20.54
C TYR A 897 -27.31 30.24 19.79
N ASP A 898 -27.76 30.60 18.58
CA ASP A 898 -28.60 29.77 17.71
C ASP A 898 -27.84 29.25 16.47
N PHE A 899 -28.50 28.43 15.65
CA PHE A 899 -27.90 27.89 14.42
C PHE A 899 -27.60 28.97 13.36
N ALA A 900 -28.38 30.06 13.30
CA ALA A 900 -28.14 31.15 12.36
C ALA A 900 -26.82 31.86 12.71
N THR A 901 -26.63 32.17 13.99
CA THR A 901 -25.41 32.74 14.57
C THR A 901 -24.22 31.81 14.35
N LEU A 902 -24.38 30.50 14.60
CA LEU A 902 -23.31 29.52 14.38
C LEU A 902 -22.87 29.47 12.91
N GLN A 903 -23.82 29.36 11.97
CA GLN A 903 -23.52 29.34 10.54
C GLN A 903 -22.82 30.63 10.09
N HIS A 904 -23.30 31.78 10.57
CA HIS A 904 -22.70 33.07 10.24
C HIS A 904 -21.27 33.19 10.79
N ALA A 905 -21.05 32.80 12.05
CA ALA A 905 -19.72 32.77 12.67
C ALA A 905 -18.76 31.78 11.97
N GLN A 906 -19.27 30.68 11.43
CA GLN A 906 -18.49 29.76 10.60
C GLN A 906 -18.07 30.42 9.27
N ALA A 907 -19.00 31.09 8.59
CA ALA A 907 -18.71 31.78 7.33
C ALA A 907 -17.67 32.89 7.51
N LEU A 908 -17.83 33.75 8.52
CA LEU A 908 -16.88 34.81 8.82
C LEU A 908 -15.55 34.28 9.35
N GLY A 909 -15.57 33.23 10.17
CA GLY A 909 -14.36 32.59 10.68
C GLY A 909 -13.49 32.02 9.57
N ASP A 910 -14.11 31.40 8.56
CA ASP A 910 -13.42 30.93 7.36
C ASP A 910 -12.94 32.09 6.47
N PHE A 911 -13.78 33.11 6.26
CA PHE A 911 -13.39 34.32 5.54
C PHE A 911 -12.12 34.96 6.12
N ARG A 912 -12.09 35.16 7.44
CA ARG A 912 -10.90 35.68 8.16
C ARG A 912 -9.69 34.76 7.99
N SER A 913 -9.87 33.45 8.06
CA SER A 913 -8.76 32.49 7.88
C SER A 913 -8.20 32.50 6.46
N LEU A 914 -9.04 32.64 5.43
CA LEU A 914 -8.58 32.78 4.05
C LEU A 914 -7.82 34.10 3.86
N LEU A 915 -8.30 35.21 4.43
CA LEU A 915 -7.60 36.49 4.41
C LEU A 915 -6.23 36.43 5.09
N ASN A 916 -6.15 35.84 6.28
CA ASN A 916 -4.89 35.65 7.02
C ASN A 916 -3.86 34.76 6.28
N LYS A 917 -4.29 34.05 5.24
CA LYS A 917 -3.44 33.24 4.35
C LYS A 917 -3.20 33.91 2.99
N ASP A 918 -3.48 35.21 2.89
CA ASP A 918 -3.34 36.02 1.67
C ASP A 918 -4.06 35.38 0.46
N ARG A 919 -5.23 34.76 0.73
CA ARG A 919 -6.05 34.17 -0.31
C ARG A 919 -6.87 35.23 -1.00
N ARG A 920 -7.10 35.03 -2.30
CA ARG A 920 -8.02 35.86 -3.09
C ARG A 920 -9.44 35.47 -2.77
N VAL A 921 -10.06 36.15 -1.81
CA VAL A 921 -11.39 35.80 -1.31
C VAL A 921 -12.32 37.01 -1.26
N ILE A 922 -13.58 36.79 -1.64
CA ILE A 922 -14.68 37.75 -1.47
C ILE A 922 -15.85 37.03 -0.77
N ARG A 923 -16.65 37.80 -0.04
CA ARG A 923 -17.96 37.34 0.47
C ARG A 923 -19.06 38.12 -0.22
N ILE A 924 -19.98 37.40 -0.85
CA ILE A 924 -21.21 37.94 -1.39
C ILE A 924 -22.34 37.57 -0.42
N HIS A 925 -22.98 38.58 0.15
CA HIS A 925 -24.12 38.40 1.03
C HIS A 925 -25.40 38.78 0.29
N ILE A 926 -26.36 37.85 0.30
CA ILE A 926 -27.66 37.96 -0.37
C ILE A 926 -28.69 38.39 0.67
N ALA A 927 -29.24 39.59 0.47
CA ALA A 927 -30.29 40.10 1.33
C ALA A 927 -31.67 39.66 0.81
N GLY A 928 -32.58 39.28 1.72
CA GLY A 928 -33.93 38.83 1.38
C GLY A 928 -33.99 37.45 0.71
N ASP A 929 -34.68 37.35 -0.43
CA ASP A 929 -34.96 36.07 -1.11
C ASP A 929 -33.70 35.45 -1.73
N LEU A 930 -33.18 34.40 -1.08
CA LEU A 930 -31.96 33.67 -1.48
C LEU A 930 -32.03 33.16 -2.93
N ASP A 931 -33.14 32.57 -3.36
CA ASP A 931 -33.24 31.96 -4.69
C ASP A 931 -33.27 33.02 -5.79
N LYS A 932 -33.92 34.18 -5.54
CA LYS A 932 -33.83 35.35 -6.43
C LYS A 932 -32.41 35.93 -6.44
N GLY A 933 -31.77 36.04 -5.29
CA GLY A 933 -30.40 36.54 -5.18
C GLY A 933 -29.39 35.67 -5.95
N LEU A 934 -29.49 34.34 -5.86
CA LEU A 934 -28.65 33.43 -6.63
C LEU A 934 -28.86 33.58 -8.15
N LYS A 935 -30.11 33.76 -8.59
CA LYS A 935 -30.41 34.07 -10.00
C LYS A 935 -29.81 35.41 -10.44
N SER A 936 -29.86 36.43 -9.57
CA SER A 936 -29.22 37.72 -9.82
C SER A 936 -27.70 37.59 -9.94
N ILE A 937 -27.05 36.84 -9.05
CA ILE A 937 -25.61 36.54 -9.17
C ILE A 937 -25.31 35.84 -10.49
N ALA A 938 -26.09 34.82 -10.85
CA ALA A 938 -25.91 34.12 -12.13
C ALA A 938 -26.07 35.05 -13.34
N ALA A 939 -26.98 36.02 -13.28
CA ALA A 939 -27.16 37.02 -14.33
C ALA A 939 -26.01 38.03 -14.40
N LEU A 940 -25.43 38.42 -13.25
CA LEU A 940 -24.27 39.33 -13.19
C LEU A 940 -23.02 38.71 -13.84
N LEU A 941 -22.92 37.38 -13.82
CA LEU A 941 -21.78 36.61 -14.33
C LEU A 941 -21.91 36.19 -15.81
N ARG A 942 -23.07 36.46 -16.44
CA ARG A 942 -23.24 36.47 -17.90
C ARG A 942 -22.61 37.73 -18.50
#